data_AF-A0A1C5L904-F1
#
_entry.id   AF-A0A1C5L904-F1
#
_cell.length_a   1.000
_cell.length_b   1.000
_cell.length_c   1.000
_cell.angle_alpha   90.00
_cell.angle_beta   90.00
_cell.angle_gamma   90.00
#
_symmetry.space_group_name_H-M   'P 1'
#
loop_
_entity.id
_entity.type
_entity.pdbx_description
1 polymer ?
#
loop_
_entity_poly.entity_id
_entity_poly.type
_entity_poly.pdbx_seq_one_letter_code
_entity_poly.pdbx_strand_id
1 'polypeptide(L)'
;MKNSSKYERQYFMPSEVTYDWVKKEYIQAPPVWCSVDLRDGNQSLIEPMSLEEKLEFFQLLVDVGFKEIEVGFPAASETEYQFMRTLIEKDMIPDDVTVQVLTQAREHIIKKTFEAVKGAPHAVVHLYNSTSVAQREQVFKKDKEQILKIAVDGAKLLKTLADETEGNFTFEYSPESFSGTEVEYAVEVCNAVLNVWEPTADNKAIINIPTTVENAMPHVFATQLEYVHKHLAHRDNVVLSLHPHNDRGCGVATAELGMLAGADRIEGTLFGNGERTGNVDIITLAMNMFSHGVDPKLDFSDMKKIRETYERLTRMHVYERQPYSGDLVFTAFSGSHQDAIAKGMAWRDAGKSEKWTVPYLPIDPQDVGRQYDSDVIRINSQSGKGGVNYILKQSYGINLPEKMREEVGYLVKGVSDRAHKELTPEWVYQIFNDNYVNAKSVFAIDECHFKQTDGIIADATIQHGSDTRIVTASGNGRLDAVSNAIKQYFNISYELRYYEEHSLTRGSSSKAVAYVGIVCQGKTYWGVGIDADIIKASIEALIVAVNKLDQINTADTVNDPRMIEIMNYIQANYIDVTLDDLAEKFYLSKPYLSKYIKEKSGVTFGELVKKVRMKKARAMLKSSSMTVENIALTVGYQNVEHFNRLFKKAYNMTPVQFRNQK
;
A
#
# COMPACT_ATOMS: atom_id res chain seq x y z
N MET A 1 6.94 35.37 11.78
CA MET A 1 7.16 36.26 10.60
C MET A 1 6.91 37.70 11.03
N LYS A 2 7.75 38.68 10.66
CA LYS A 2 7.60 40.10 11.07
C LYS A 2 6.36 40.81 10.48
N ASN A 3 5.69 40.20 9.51
CA ASN A 3 4.53 40.79 8.82
C ASN A 3 3.17 40.41 9.43
N SER A 4 3.12 39.64 10.53
CA SER A 4 1.84 39.22 11.12
C SER A 4 0.98 40.40 11.59
N SER A 5 1.59 41.54 11.93
CA SER A 5 0.88 42.76 12.33
C SER A 5 0.11 43.45 11.20
N LYS A 6 0.21 42.97 9.95
CA LYS A 6 -0.57 43.48 8.80
C LYS A 6 -1.97 42.87 8.71
N TYR A 7 -2.24 41.83 9.50
CA TYR A 7 -3.47 41.03 9.40
C TYR A 7 -4.26 41.14 10.69
N GLU A 8 -5.58 41.20 10.54
CA GLU A 8 -6.55 41.18 11.64
C GLU A 8 -7.70 40.22 11.30
N ARG A 9 -8.64 40.05 12.24
CA ARG A 9 -9.85 39.24 11.98
C ARG A 9 -10.73 39.99 10.98
N GLN A 10 -11.00 39.38 9.84
CA GLN A 10 -11.77 39.98 8.74
C GLN A 10 -13.20 39.41 8.63
N TYR A 11 -13.80 39.03 9.75
CA TYR A 11 -15.17 38.50 9.83
C TYR A 11 -15.95 39.20 10.93
N PHE A 12 -17.28 39.13 10.87
CA PHE A 12 -18.20 39.77 11.81
C PHE A 12 -19.03 38.71 12.52
N MET A 13 -19.07 38.73 13.86
CA MET A 13 -20.02 37.90 14.60
C MET A 13 -21.38 38.57 14.62
N PRO A 14 -22.49 37.81 14.54
CA PRO A 14 -23.82 38.37 14.74
C PRO A 14 -23.99 38.87 16.18
N SER A 15 -24.90 39.81 16.35
CA SER A 15 -25.33 40.39 17.63
C SER A 15 -25.98 39.37 18.56
N GLU A 16 -26.70 38.39 17.99
CA GLU A 16 -27.19 37.23 18.71
C GLU A 16 -26.42 35.98 18.27
N VAL A 17 -25.87 35.25 19.23
CA VAL A 17 -25.13 34.01 18.99
C VAL A 17 -25.87 32.86 19.65
N THR A 18 -26.22 31.86 18.84
CA THR A 18 -26.79 30.59 19.28
C THR A 18 -25.90 29.43 18.83
N TYR A 19 -26.11 28.25 19.40
CA TYR A 19 -25.27 27.07 19.21
C TYR A 19 -26.10 25.79 19.08
N ASP A 20 -27.30 25.85 18.50
CA ASP A 20 -28.14 24.67 18.39
C ASP A 20 -27.55 23.63 17.43
N TRP A 21 -26.75 24.07 16.46
CA TRP A 21 -26.00 23.19 15.56
C TRP A 21 -25.05 22.24 16.30
N VAL A 22 -24.47 22.66 17.43
CA VAL A 22 -23.54 21.85 18.24
C VAL A 22 -24.24 20.64 18.88
N LYS A 23 -25.56 20.72 19.06
CA LYS A 23 -26.37 19.63 19.64
C LYS A 23 -26.69 18.53 18.63
N LYS A 24 -26.41 18.75 17.33
CA LYS A 24 -26.63 17.77 16.27
C LYS A 24 -25.34 16.96 16.07
N GLU A 25 -25.44 15.64 16.09
CA GLU A 25 -24.28 14.74 16.07
C GLU A 25 -23.66 14.57 14.68
N TYR A 26 -24.50 14.38 13.65
CA TYR A 26 -24.09 14.19 12.25
C TYR A 26 -25.24 14.54 11.30
N ILE A 27 -24.95 14.65 10.01
CA ILE A 27 -25.93 14.94 8.96
C ILE A 27 -26.77 13.69 8.68
N GLN A 28 -28.10 13.79 8.78
CA GLN A 28 -29.01 12.64 8.70
C GLN A 28 -29.69 12.45 7.33
N ALA A 29 -29.65 13.47 6.47
CA ALA A 29 -30.23 13.46 5.14
C ALA A 29 -29.35 14.30 4.21
N PRO A 30 -29.27 13.94 2.91
CA PRO A 30 -28.51 14.72 1.95
C PRO A 30 -29.14 16.11 1.75
N PRO A 31 -28.33 17.15 1.51
CA PRO A 31 -28.83 18.44 1.05
C PRO A 31 -29.31 18.32 -0.41
N VAL A 32 -29.95 19.35 -0.91
CA VAL A 32 -30.03 19.56 -2.36
C VAL A 32 -28.61 19.83 -2.87
N TRP A 33 -28.15 19.07 -3.86
CA TRP A 33 -26.84 19.24 -4.47
C TRP A 33 -26.95 20.10 -5.73
N CYS A 34 -26.18 21.17 -5.78
CA CYS A 34 -25.96 21.95 -6.99
C CYS A 34 -24.50 21.86 -7.42
N SER A 35 -24.26 21.29 -8.59
CA SER A 35 -22.93 21.33 -9.19
C SER A 35 -22.71 22.67 -9.86
N VAL A 36 -21.62 23.35 -9.51
CA VAL A 36 -21.16 24.59 -10.15
C VAL A 36 -19.92 24.37 -11.01
N ASP A 37 -19.62 23.12 -11.39
CA ASP A 37 -18.44 22.75 -12.19
C ASP A 37 -18.40 23.47 -13.53
N LEU A 38 -19.55 23.62 -14.19
CA LEU A 38 -19.66 24.22 -15.53
C LEU A 38 -19.60 25.75 -15.54
N ARG A 39 -19.69 26.40 -14.38
CA ARG A 39 -19.55 27.85 -14.19
C ARG A 39 -18.33 28.20 -13.36
N ASP A 40 -18.36 27.96 -12.05
CA ASP A 40 -17.27 28.34 -11.14
C ASP A 40 -16.02 27.48 -11.33
N GLY A 41 -16.21 26.18 -11.56
CA GLY A 41 -15.12 25.29 -11.94
C GLY A 41 -14.48 25.72 -13.26
N ASN A 42 -15.29 25.86 -14.31
CA ASN A 42 -14.83 26.17 -15.66
C ASN A 42 -14.09 27.52 -15.77
N GLN A 43 -14.57 28.57 -15.10
CA GLN A 43 -13.89 29.89 -15.16
C GLN A 43 -12.52 29.90 -14.48
N SER A 44 -12.28 28.96 -13.57
CA SER A 44 -11.00 28.84 -12.84
C SER A 44 -9.94 28.05 -13.61
N LEU A 45 -10.31 27.44 -14.74
CA LEU A 45 -9.38 26.69 -15.58
C LEU A 45 -8.44 27.62 -16.37
N ILE A 46 -7.19 27.21 -16.51
CA ILE A 46 -6.22 27.90 -17.39
C ILE A 46 -6.71 27.87 -18.83
N GLU A 47 -7.22 26.71 -19.26
CA GLU A 47 -7.84 26.49 -20.56
C GLU A 47 -9.29 26.05 -20.33
N PRO A 48 -10.28 26.96 -20.48
CA PRO A 48 -11.70 26.64 -20.32
C PRO A 48 -12.17 25.54 -21.28
N MET A 49 -13.24 24.86 -20.90
CA MET A 49 -13.86 23.81 -21.73
C MET A 49 -14.45 24.37 -23.03
N SER A 50 -14.33 23.60 -24.12
CA SER A 50 -15.08 23.84 -25.35
C SER A 50 -16.58 23.56 -25.14
N LEU A 51 -17.42 23.92 -26.12
CA LEU A 51 -18.85 23.61 -26.08
C LEU A 51 -19.10 22.09 -25.96
N GLU A 52 -18.38 21.29 -26.74
CA GLU A 52 -18.49 19.83 -26.72
C GLU A 52 -18.04 19.24 -25.38
N GLU A 53 -16.95 19.76 -24.81
CA GLU A 53 -16.45 19.36 -23.49
C GLU A 53 -17.44 19.71 -22.39
N LYS A 54 -18.10 20.89 -22.47
CA LYS A 54 -19.17 21.27 -21.54
C LYS A 54 -20.39 20.35 -21.63
N LEU A 55 -20.81 19.98 -22.85
CA LEU A 55 -21.92 19.05 -23.05
C LEU A 55 -21.59 17.66 -22.49
N GLU A 56 -20.36 17.20 -22.69
CA GLU A 56 -19.89 15.95 -22.09
C GLU A 56 -19.86 16.01 -20.56
N PHE A 57 -19.35 17.12 -19.99
CA PHE A 57 -19.32 17.31 -18.53
C PHE A 57 -20.74 17.42 -17.94
N PHE A 58 -21.67 18.09 -18.63
CA PHE A 58 -23.07 18.15 -18.22
C PHE A 58 -23.68 16.75 -18.12
N GLN A 59 -23.44 15.90 -19.13
CA GLN A 59 -23.92 14.53 -19.10
C GLN A 59 -23.29 13.73 -17.94
N LEU A 60 -21.99 13.92 -17.65
CA LEU A 60 -21.36 13.31 -16.47
C LEU A 60 -22.08 13.70 -15.18
N LEU A 61 -22.43 14.96 -14.99
CA LEU A 61 -23.13 15.44 -13.79
C LEU A 61 -24.55 14.86 -13.68
N VAL A 62 -25.26 14.76 -14.80
CA VAL A 62 -26.57 14.09 -14.87
C VAL A 62 -26.44 12.61 -14.50
N ASP A 63 -25.44 11.90 -15.06
CA ASP A 63 -25.18 10.48 -14.79
C ASP A 63 -24.82 10.22 -13.32
N VAL A 64 -24.04 11.12 -12.70
CA VAL A 64 -23.74 11.09 -11.25
C VAL A 64 -25.00 11.30 -10.40
N GLY A 65 -26.03 11.95 -10.95
CA GLY A 65 -27.33 12.11 -10.31
C GLY A 65 -27.63 13.52 -9.80
N PHE A 66 -26.86 14.54 -10.20
CA PHE A 66 -27.19 15.93 -9.86
C PHE A 66 -28.55 16.32 -10.44
N LYS A 67 -29.35 17.04 -9.62
CA LYS A 67 -30.66 17.58 -10.01
C LYS A 67 -30.65 19.09 -10.20
N GLU A 68 -29.61 19.76 -9.71
CA GLU A 68 -29.35 21.16 -10.00
C GLU A 68 -27.92 21.31 -10.52
N ILE A 69 -27.78 22.01 -11.65
CA ILE A 69 -26.49 22.19 -12.32
C ILE A 69 -26.37 23.64 -12.80
N GLU A 70 -25.39 24.39 -12.30
CA GLU A 70 -25.08 25.72 -12.78
C GLU A 70 -24.26 25.67 -14.07
N VAL A 71 -24.95 25.90 -15.19
CA VAL A 71 -24.43 25.67 -16.54
C VAL A 71 -23.63 26.83 -17.10
N GLY A 72 -23.62 28.00 -16.45
CA GLY A 72 -22.75 29.09 -16.87
C GLY A 72 -23.16 30.49 -16.44
N PHE A 73 -22.42 31.46 -16.98
CA PHE A 73 -22.76 32.88 -16.92
C PHE A 73 -23.02 33.38 -18.36
N PRO A 74 -24.23 33.16 -18.91
CA PRO A 74 -24.49 33.29 -20.35
C PRO A 74 -24.29 34.70 -20.89
N ALA A 75 -24.38 35.72 -20.04
CA ALA A 75 -24.14 37.10 -20.43
C ALA A 75 -22.64 37.48 -20.49
N ALA A 76 -21.72 36.66 -19.97
CA ALA A 76 -20.29 36.95 -19.97
C ALA A 76 -19.56 36.56 -21.27
N SER A 77 -20.00 35.51 -21.95
CA SER A 77 -19.38 35.09 -23.21
C SER A 77 -20.34 34.37 -24.14
N GLU A 78 -20.05 34.41 -25.44
CA GLU A 78 -20.83 33.72 -26.45
C GLU A 78 -20.85 32.20 -26.25
N THR A 79 -19.74 31.60 -25.79
CA THR A 79 -19.68 30.15 -25.52
C THR A 79 -20.67 29.74 -24.42
N GLU A 80 -20.78 30.53 -23.35
CA GLU A 80 -21.74 30.27 -22.26
C GLU A 80 -23.19 30.42 -22.75
N TYR A 81 -23.44 31.44 -23.58
CA TYR A 81 -24.75 31.63 -24.20
C TYR A 81 -25.12 30.45 -25.10
N GLN A 82 -24.24 30.06 -26.03
CA GLN A 82 -24.45 28.95 -26.95
C GLN A 82 -24.60 27.62 -26.23
N PHE A 83 -23.90 27.41 -25.11
CA PHE A 83 -24.07 26.22 -24.30
C PHE A 83 -25.48 26.12 -23.72
N MET A 84 -25.97 27.18 -23.05
CA MET A 84 -27.35 27.24 -22.55
C MET A 84 -28.38 27.03 -23.66
N ARG A 85 -28.21 27.71 -24.80
CA ARG A 85 -29.09 27.54 -25.97
C ARG A 85 -29.08 26.11 -26.49
N THR A 86 -27.91 25.49 -26.59
CA THR A 86 -27.76 24.11 -27.07
C THR A 86 -28.47 23.12 -26.16
N LEU A 87 -28.38 23.28 -24.84
CA LEU A 87 -29.07 22.42 -23.88
C LEU A 87 -30.60 22.44 -24.07
N ILE A 88 -31.17 23.63 -24.28
CA ILE A 88 -32.61 23.80 -24.53
C ILE A 88 -33.00 23.29 -25.92
N GLU A 89 -32.33 23.77 -26.97
CA GLU A 89 -32.74 23.54 -28.35
C GLU A 89 -32.55 22.09 -28.81
N LYS A 90 -31.67 21.33 -28.14
CA LYS A 90 -31.47 19.90 -28.38
C LYS A 90 -32.16 19.00 -27.35
N ASP A 91 -33.00 19.57 -26.48
CA ASP A 91 -33.76 18.81 -25.47
C ASP A 91 -32.86 17.93 -24.59
N MET A 92 -31.76 18.50 -24.11
CA MET A 92 -30.73 17.78 -23.35
C MET A 92 -30.92 17.85 -21.85
N ILE A 93 -31.86 18.64 -21.35
CA ILE A 93 -32.14 18.81 -19.92
C ILE A 93 -33.20 17.78 -19.52
N PRO A 94 -32.86 16.77 -18.69
CA PRO A 94 -33.86 15.80 -18.23
C PRO A 94 -34.98 16.45 -17.42
N ASP A 95 -36.17 15.84 -17.42
CA ASP A 95 -37.37 16.34 -16.71
C ASP A 95 -37.16 16.60 -15.22
N ASP A 96 -36.25 15.85 -14.57
CA ASP A 96 -35.94 15.96 -13.15
C ASP A 96 -34.68 16.79 -12.85
N VAL A 97 -34.13 17.47 -13.85
CA VAL A 97 -32.94 18.34 -13.73
C VAL A 97 -33.32 19.79 -13.97
N THR A 98 -32.89 20.66 -13.07
CA THR A 98 -32.99 22.11 -13.19
C THR A 98 -31.62 22.69 -13.49
N VAL A 99 -31.55 23.51 -14.54
CA VAL A 99 -30.33 24.27 -14.85
C VAL A 99 -30.30 25.58 -14.06
N GLN A 100 -29.13 26.01 -13.64
CA GLN A 100 -28.90 27.31 -13.00
C GLN A 100 -28.01 28.18 -13.87
N VAL A 101 -28.31 29.48 -13.94
CA VAL A 101 -27.48 30.47 -14.64
C VAL A 101 -27.17 31.65 -13.73
N LEU A 102 -25.92 32.09 -13.75
CA LEU A 102 -25.51 33.26 -12.98
C LEU A 102 -25.91 34.56 -13.69
N THR A 103 -26.20 35.62 -12.94
CA THR A 103 -26.31 36.98 -13.45
C THR A 103 -25.86 38.02 -12.43
N GLN A 104 -25.08 39.00 -12.91
CA GLN A 104 -24.82 40.20 -12.13
C GLN A 104 -26.07 41.07 -12.05
N ALA A 105 -26.21 41.85 -10.98
CA ALA A 105 -27.26 42.86 -10.81
C ALA A 105 -27.08 44.10 -11.71
N ARG A 106 -27.04 43.90 -13.04
CA ARG A 106 -26.97 44.95 -14.06
C ARG A 106 -28.00 44.67 -15.16
N GLU A 107 -28.76 45.70 -15.53
CA GLU A 107 -29.92 45.56 -16.41
C GLU A 107 -29.62 44.82 -17.73
N HIS A 108 -28.59 45.23 -18.46
CA HIS A 108 -28.23 44.62 -19.74
C HIS A 108 -27.74 43.16 -19.60
N ILE A 109 -27.13 42.81 -18.47
CA ILE A 109 -26.66 41.45 -18.18
C ILE A 109 -27.86 40.56 -17.87
N ILE A 110 -28.77 41.01 -17.00
CA ILE A 110 -29.99 40.28 -16.64
C ILE A 110 -30.84 40.03 -17.89
N LYS A 111 -31.06 41.05 -18.73
CA LYS A 111 -31.79 40.89 -20.00
C LYS A 111 -31.15 39.82 -20.89
N LYS A 112 -29.83 39.82 -21.02
CA LYS A 112 -29.12 38.82 -21.83
C LYS A 112 -29.22 37.41 -21.24
N THR A 113 -29.23 37.28 -19.91
CA THR A 113 -29.46 36.00 -19.23
C THR A 113 -30.86 35.46 -19.53
N PHE A 114 -31.90 36.29 -19.50
CA PHE A 114 -33.27 35.87 -19.86
C PHE A 114 -33.41 35.47 -21.34
N GLU A 115 -32.70 36.14 -22.25
CA GLU A 115 -32.60 35.67 -23.65
C GLU A 115 -32.03 34.26 -23.75
N ALA A 116 -31.03 33.94 -22.93
CA ALA A 116 -30.37 32.63 -22.95
C ALA A 116 -31.29 31.51 -22.42
N VAL A 117 -32.03 31.75 -21.35
CA VAL A 117 -32.89 30.73 -20.70
C VAL A 117 -34.30 30.63 -21.28
N LYS A 118 -34.65 31.44 -22.28
CA LYS A 118 -35.98 31.39 -22.91
C LYS A 118 -36.29 29.98 -23.44
N GLY A 119 -37.42 29.43 -23.01
CA GLY A 119 -37.87 28.08 -23.37
C GLY A 119 -37.28 26.95 -22.50
N ALA A 120 -36.51 27.27 -21.45
CA ALA A 120 -36.06 26.26 -20.50
C ALA A 120 -37.25 25.61 -19.77
N PRO A 121 -37.29 24.26 -19.62
CA PRO A 121 -38.34 23.58 -18.86
C PRO A 121 -38.45 24.09 -17.42
N HIS A 122 -37.30 24.28 -16.77
CA HIS A 122 -37.14 24.99 -15.50
C HIS A 122 -35.70 25.51 -15.38
N ALA A 123 -35.54 26.77 -14.95
CA ALA A 123 -34.23 27.36 -14.71
C ALA A 123 -34.18 28.19 -13.41
N VAL A 124 -33.10 28.02 -12.63
CA VAL A 124 -32.75 28.94 -11.53
C VAL A 124 -31.97 30.11 -12.11
N VAL A 125 -32.45 31.33 -11.89
CA VAL A 125 -31.70 32.54 -12.25
C VAL A 125 -31.05 33.11 -11.00
N HIS A 126 -29.74 32.94 -10.90
CA HIS A 126 -28.92 33.29 -9.74
C HIS A 126 -28.41 34.73 -9.86
N LEU A 127 -29.04 35.64 -9.14
CA LEU A 127 -28.63 37.02 -8.99
C LEU A 127 -27.57 37.18 -7.90
N TYR A 128 -26.53 37.98 -8.17
CA TYR A 128 -25.61 38.36 -7.12
C TYR A 128 -25.11 39.80 -7.24
N ASN A 129 -24.68 40.33 -6.09
CA ASN A 129 -23.81 41.49 -6.00
C ASN A 129 -22.99 41.40 -4.71
N SER A 130 -21.79 41.97 -4.72
CA SER A 130 -20.92 41.95 -3.55
C SER A 130 -21.43 42.86 -2.44
N THR A 131 -21.37 42.37 -1.20
CA THR A 131 -21.85 43.10 -0.02
C THR A 131 -20.76 43.38 1.00
N SER A 132 -19.54 42.86 0.87
CA SER A 132 -18.48 42.99 1.88
C SER A 132 -18.01 44.42 2.10
N VAL A 133 -17.59 44.72 3.34
CA VAL A 133 -17.09 46.06 3.73
C VAL A 133 -16.00 46.54 2.76
N ALA A 134 -15.01 45.69 2.50
CA ALA A 134 -13.90 46.02 1.61
C ALA A 134 -14.37 46.33 0.19
N GLN A 135 -15.30 45.56 -0.38
CA GLN A 135 -15.81 45.84 -1.72
C GLN A 135 -16.68 47.10 -1.76
N ARG A 136 -17.54 47.33 -0.76
CA ARG A 136 -18.34 48.56 -0.66
C ARG A 136 -17.47 49.80 -0.65
N GLU A 137 -16.42 49.81 0.18
CA GLU A 137 -15.52 50.95 0.36
C GLU A 137 -14.52 51.14 -0.79
N GLN A 138 -13.91 50.05 -1.27
CA GLN A 138 -12.74 50.13 -2.15
C GLN A 138 -13.09 49.92 -3.63
N VAL A 139 -14.11 49.12 -3.93
CA VAL A 139 -14.51 48.77 -5.31
C VAL A 139 -15.67 49.63 -5.77
N PHE A 140 -16.82 49.52 -5.09
CA PHE A 140 -18.04 50.22 -5.51
C PHE A 140 -18.05 51.69 -5.10
N LYS A 141 -17.36 52.03 -4.00
CA LYS A 141 -17.43 53.35 -3.34
C LYS A 141 -18.87 53.75 -3.06
N LYS A 142 -19.63 52.81 -2.49
CA LYS A 142 -21.06 52.92 -2.18
C LYS A 142 -21.34 52.55 -0.73
N ASP A 143 -22.29 53.24 -0.12
CA ASP A 143 -22.76 52.91 1.22
C ASP A 143 -23.71 51.69 1.21
N LYS A 144 -24.19 51.30 2.40
CA LYS A 144 -25.09 50.16 2.59
C LYS A 144 -26.41 50.34 1.83
N GLU A 145 -27.02 51.52 1.90
CA GLU A 145 -28.32 51.79 1.23
C GLU A 145 -28.20 51.67 -0.30
N GLN A 146 -27.12 52.17 -0.87
CA GLN A 146 -26.84 52.10 -2.30
C GLN A 146 -26.57 50.66 -2.77
N ILE A 147 -25.90 49.84 -1.96
CA ILE A 147 -25.62 48.43 -2.28
C ILE A 147 -26.89 47.58 -2.14
N LEU A 148 -27.68 47.79 -1.09
CA LEU A 148 -29.01 47.18 -0.94
C LEU A 148 -29.91 47.51 -2.13
N LYS A 149 -29.89 48.77 -2.59
CA LYS A 149 -30.67 49.19 -3.77
C LYS A 149 -30.29 48.41 -5.04
N ILE A 150 -29.01 48.07 -5.24
CA ILE A 150 -28.57 47.25 -6.39
C ILE A 150 -29.23 45.87 -6.34
N ALA A 151 -29.24 45.21 -5.17
CA ALA A 151 -29.87 43.92 -4.98
C ALA A 151 -31.38 43.98 -5.26
N VAL A 152 -32.07 44.96 -4.68
CA VAL A 152 -33.52 45.16 -4.82
C VAL A 152 -33.92 45.50 -6.25
N ASP A 153 -33.18 46.37 -6.94
CA ASP A 153 -33.46 46.72 -8.33
C ASP A 153 -33.24 45.52 -9.26
N GLY A 154 -32.19 44.72 -9.03
CA GLY A 154 -31.97 43.46 -9.74
C GLY A 154 -33.11 42.47 -9.52
N ALA A 155 -33.52 42.27 -8.26
CA ALA A 155 -34.62 41.38 -7.89
C ALA A 155 -35.94 41.76 -8.56
N LYS A 156 -36.26 43.06 -8.64
CA LYS A 156 -37.44 43.57 -9.35
C LYS A 156 -37.37 43.26 -10.84
N LEU A 157 -36.22 43.48 -11.45
CA LEU A 157 -36.03 43.23 -12.87
C LEU A 157 -36.16 41.75 -13.22
N LEU A 158 -35.64 40.84 -12.39
CA LEU A 158 -35.85 39.40 -12.54
C LEU A 158 -37.33 39.03 -12.53
N LYS A 159 -38.10 39.55 -11.56
CA LYS A 159 -39.53 39.30 -11.47
C LYS A 159 -40.26 39.75 -12.75
N THR A 160 -39.98 40.98 -13.20
CA THR A 160 -40.56 41.52 -14.45
C THR A 160 -40.19 40.67 -15.67
N LEU A 161 -38.92 40.30 -15.84
CA LEU A 161 -38.49 39.55 -17.02
C LEU A 161 -38.95 38.08 -16.99
N ALA A 162 -39.10 37.48 -15.82
CA ALA A 162 -39.67 36.14 -15.69
C ALA A 162 -41.15 36.10 -16.11
N ASP A 163 -41.93 37.13 -15.79
CA ASP A 163 -43.33 37.26 -16.24
C ASP A 163 -43.42 37.46 -17.77
N GLU A 164 -42.40 38.06 -18.39
CA GLU A 164 -42.34 38.37 -19.82
C GLU A 164 -41.67 37.27 -20.68
N THR A 165 -40.96 36.33 -20.06
CA THR A 165 -40.17 35.31 -20.74
C THR A 165 -40.85 33.95 -20.66
N GLU A 166 -40.94 33.26 -21.79
CA GLU A 166 -41.42 31.87 -21.81
C GLU A 166 -40.42 30.95 -21.07
N GLY A 167 -40.93 30.23 -20.06
CA GLY A 167 -40.17 29.28 -19.25
C GLY A 167 -40.77 29.15 -17.84
N ASN A 168 -40.15 28.31 -17.01
CA ASN A 168 -40.44 28.25 -15.57
C ASN A 168 -39.18 28.67 -14.81
N PHE A 169 -39.31 29.56 -13.82
CA PHE A 169 -38.16 30.18 -13.18
C PHE A 169 -38.25 30.16 -11.65
N THR A 170 -37.15 29.75 -11.04
CA THR A 170 -36.85 29.96 -9.61
C THR A 170 -35.76 31.02 -9.50
N PHE A 171 -35.74 31.79 -8.41
CA PHE A 171 -34.72 32.80 -8.18
C PHE A 171 -33.78 32.42 -7.05
N GLU A 172 -32.49 32.68 -7.27
CA GLU A 172 -31.45 32.60 -6.25
C GLU A 172 -30.82 33.97 -6.03
N TYR A 173 -30.54 34.34 -4.77
CA TYR A 173 -29.75 35.52 -4.43
C TYR A 173 -28.54 35.18 -3.58
N SER A 174 -27.38 35.74 -3.97
CA SER A 174 -26.15 35.70 -3.19
C SER A 174 -25.68 37.10 -2.75
N PRO A 175 -25.58 37.39 -1.44
CA PRO A 175 -24.75 38.48 -0.92
C PRO A 175 -23.27 38.09 -1.06
N GLU A 176 -22.70 38.32 -2.24
CA GLU A 176 -21.34 37.87 -2.56
C GLU A 176 -20.31 38.51 -1.62
N SER A 177 -19.27 37.74 -1.26
CA SER A 177 -18.34 38.07 -0.18
C SER A 177 -19.00 38.20 1.20
N PHE A 178 -20.01 37.35 1.49
CA PHE A 178 -20.68 37.28 2.80
C PHE A 178 -19.68 37.19 3.98
N SER A 179 -18.61 36.42 3.84
CA SER A 179 -17.59 36.24 4.88
C SER A 179 -16.92 37.55 5.34
N GLY A 180 -16.93 38.60 4.50
CA GLY A 180 -16.48 39.96 4.83
C GLY A 180 -17.62 40.98 4.98
N THR A 181 -18.85 40.53 5.14
CA THR A 181 -20.06 41.35 5.33
C THR A 181 -20.53 41.24 6.77
N GLU A 182 -21.02 42.34 7.33
CA GLU A 182 -21.68 42.32 8.64
C GLU A 182 -22.96 41.47 8.55
N VAL A 183 -23.11 40.47 9.43
CA VAL A 183 -24.15 39.42 9.29
C VAL A 183 -25.56 40.02 9.25
N GLU A 184 -25.84 40.99 10.11
CA GLU A 184 -27.13 41.71 10.14
C GLU A 184 -27.43 42.39 8.82
N TYR A 185 -26.41 43.02 8.23
CA TYR A 185 -26.56 43.70 6.95
C TYR A 185 -26.76 42.70 5.80
N ALA A 186 -26.08 41.56 5.83
CA ALA A 186 -26.33 40.49 4.87
C ALA A 186 -27.79 39.98 4.96
N VAL A 187 -28.31 39.75 6.17
CA VAL A 187 -29.71 39.37 6.40
C VAL A 187 -30.66 40.46 5.94
N GLU A 188 -30.37 41.74 6.20
CA GLU A 188 -31.17 42.88 5.73
C GLU A 188 -31.31 42.88 4.21
N VAL A 189 -30.19 42.71 3.49
CA VAL A 189 -30.19 42.65 2.02
C VAL A 189 -30.97 41.44 1.51
N CYS A 190 -30.75 40.25 2.09
CA CYS A 190 -31.50 39.05 1.71
C CYS A 190 -33.00 39.22 1.94
N ASN A 191 -33.42 39.74 3.09
CA ASN A 191 -34.82 40.00 3.41
C ASN A 191 -35.43 41.04 2.46
N ALA A 192 -34.68 42.08 2.08
CA ALA A 192 -35.14 43.06 1.11
C ALA A 192 -35.40 42.43 -0.28
N VAL A 193 -34.56 41.50 -0.71
CA VAL A 193 -34.76 40.73 -1.95
C VAL A 193 -35.96 39.79 -1.82
N LEU A 194 -36.08 39.05 -0.71
CA LEU A 194 -37.21 38.16 -0.46
C LEU A 194 -38.55 38.90 -0.41
N ASN A 195 -38.59 40.12 0.12
CA ASN A 195 -39.78 40.97 0.12
C ASN A 195 -40.21 41.42 -1.29
N VAL A 196 -39.31 41.37 -2.29
CA VAL A 196 -39.66 41.62 -3.69
C VAL A 196 -40.21 40.35 -4.34
N TRP A 197 -39.58 39.21 -4.08
CA TRP A 197 -39.92 37.93 -4.70
C TRP A 197 -41.14 37.26 -4.09
N GLU A 198 -41.37 37.45 -2.78
CA GLU A 198 -42.50 36.91 -2.02
C GLU A 198 -42.67 35.39 -2.22
N PRO A 199 -41.65 34.57 -1.90
CA PRO A 199 -41.66 33.15 -2.23
C PRO A 199 -42.77 32.39 -1.49
N THR A 200 -43.26 31.33 -2.14
CA THR A 200 -44.37 30.50 -1.68
C THR A 200 -43.93 29.06 -1.46
N ALA A 201 -44.80 28.22 -0.89
CA ALA A 201 -44.49 26.80 -0.66
C ALA A 201 -44.24 26.04 -1.98
N ASP A 202 -44.95 26.41 -3.05
CA ASP A 202 -44.86 25.77 -4.37
C ASP A 202 -43.78 26.40 -5.27
N ASN A 203 -43.31 27.60 -4.93
CA ASN A 203 -42.21 28.29 -5.62
C ASN A 203 -41.32 29.00 -4.59
N LYS A 204 -40.36 28.25 -4.04
CA LYS A 204 -39.42 28.74 -3.03
C LYS A 204 -38.33 29.59 -3.67
N ALA A 205 -37.81 30.57 -2.94
CA ALA A 205 -36.59 31.28 -3.34
C ALA A 205 -35.36 30.61 -2.72
N ILE A 206 -34.20 30.74 -3.37
CA ILE A 206 -32.92 30.29 -2.84
C ILE A 206 -32.16 31.51 -2.30
N ILE A 207 -31.68 31.42 -1.06
CA ILE A 207 -30.70 32.37 -0.52
C ILE A 207 -29.40 31.61 -0.34
N ASN A 208 -28.38 31.98 -1.10
CA ASN A 208 -27.10 31.33 -1.09
C ASN A 208 -26.07 32.15 -0.31
N ILE A 209 -25.41 31.53 0.66
CA ILE A 209 -24.47 32.16 1.57
C ILE A 209 -23.05 31.68 1.22
N PRO A 210 -22.29 32.44 0.42
CA PRO A 210 -20.97 32.03 -0.02
C PRO A 210 -19.87 32.37 1.00
N THR A 211 -18.88 31.49 1.18
CA THR A 211 -17.57 31.90 1.72
C THR A 211 -16.64 32.21 0.56
N THR A 212 -16.95 33.26 -0.20
CA THR A 212 -16.18 33.70 -1.40
C THR A 212 -14.69 33.73 -1.14
N VAL A 213 -14.31 34.19 0.05
CA VAL A 213 -13.00 33.90 0.65
C VAL A 213 -13.24 33.28 2.02
N GLU A 214 -12.68 32.09 2.27
CA GLU A 214 -12.73 31.46 3.59
C GLU A 214 -11.78 32.21 4.54
N ASN A 215 -12.32 33.11 5.37
CA ASN A 215 -11.53 34.00 6.24
C ASN A 215 -11.72 33.72 7.75
N ALA A 216 -12.60 32.78 8.10
CA ALA A 216 -12.94 32.39 9.46
C ALA A 216 -12.76 30.88 9.66
N MET A 217 -12.92 30.42 10.91
CA MET A 217 -12.97 28.99 11.20
C MET A 217 -14.38 28.44 10.92
N PRO A 218 -14.55 27.16 10.58
CA PRO A 218 -15.85 26.56 10.26
C PRO A 218 -16.94 26.80 11.31
N HIS A 219 -16.62 26.71 12.62
CA HIS A 219 -17.60 26.95 13.69
C HIS A 219 -18.06 28.41 13.78
N VAL A 220 -17.24 29.36 13.33
CA VAL A 220 -17.64 30.78 13.23
C VAL A 220 -18.66 30.92 12.12
N PHE A 221 -18.41 30.33 10.95
CA PHE A 221 -19.36 30.33 9.84
C PHE A 221 -20.68 29.66 10.22
N ALA A 222 -20.66 28.49 10.86
CA ALA A 222 -21.86 27.81 11.34
C ALA A 222 -22.67 28.70 12.31
N THR A 223 -22.00 29.46 13.17
CA THR A 223 -22.66 30.41 14.07
C THR A 223 -23.29 31.59 13.33
N GLN A 224 -22.60 32.13 12.32
CA GLN A 224 -23.14 33.19 11.44
C GLN A 224 -24.36 32.67 10.65
N LEU A 225 -24.27 31.45 10.14
CA LEU A 225 -25.32 30.82 9.36
C LEU A 225 -26.55 30.49 10.20
N GLU A 226 -26.38 30.03 11.45
CA GLU A 226 -27.51 29.80 12.36
C GLU A 226 -28.28 31.10 12.61
N TYR A 227 -27.57 32.24 12.71
CA TYR A 227 -28.21 33.55 12.79
C TYR A 227 -29.00 33.88 11.52
N VAL A 228 -28.40 33.69 10.34
CA VAL A 228 -29.09 33.88 9.04
C VAL A 228 -30.35 33.00 8.99
N HIS A 229 -30.23 31.71 9.30
CA HIS A 229 -31.33 30.76 9.33
C HIS A 229 -32.50 31.24 10.21
N LYS A 230 -32.21 31.82 11.37
CA LYS A 230 -33.22 32.30 12.34
C LYS A 230 -33.84 33.65 11.98
N HIS A 231 -33.15 34.48 11.18
CA HIS A 231 -33.55 35.86 10.91
C HIS A 231 -33.96 36.14 9.46
N LEU A 232 -33.89 35.15 8.57
CA LEU A 232 -34.46 35.26 7.23
C LEU A 232 -35.99 35.33 7.29
N ALA A 233 -36.55 36.31 6.58
CA ALA A 233 -37.97 36.39 6.31
C ALA A 233 -38.40 35.22 5.42
N HIS A 234 -39.69 34.84 5.49
CA HIS A 234 -40.24 33.75 4.67
C HIS A 234 -39.49 32.42 4.80
N ARG A 235 -38.83 32.13 5.94
CA ARG A 235 -37.90 31.00 6.09
C ARG A 235 -38.43 29.65 5.59
N ASP A 236 -39.71 29.33 5.81
CA ASP A 236 -40.33 28.08 5.35
C ASP A 236 -40.37 27.93 3.81
N ASN A 237 -40.37 29.07 3.10
CA ASN A 237 -40.38 29.19 1.63
C ASN A 237 -39.01 29.57 1.06
N VAL A 238 -37.94 29.44 1.86
CA VAL A 238 -36.57 29.67 1.43
C VAL A 238 -35.78 28.37 1.50
N VAL A 239 -35.03 28.09 0.44
CA VAL A 239 -33.96 27.08 0.43
C VAL A 239 -32.67 27.80 0.80
N LEU A 240 -32.12 27.52 1.98
CA LEU A 240 -30.87 28.14 2.42
C LEU A 240 -29.69 27.34 1.86
N SER A 241 -28.98 27.94 0.91
CA SER A 241 -27.85 27.33 0.20
C SER A 241 -26.50 27.81 0.74
N LEU A 242 -25.48 26.97 0.65
CA LEU A 242 -24.10 27.33 0.96
C LEU A 242 -23.22 27.20 -0.27
N HIS A 243 -22.25 28.11 -0.42
CA HIS A 243 -21.23 28.04 -1.46
C HIS A 243 -19.83 28.27 -0.85
N PRO A 244 -19.25 27.28 -0.15
CA PRO A 244 -17.97 27.47 0.51
C PRO A 244 -16.78 27.30 -0.45
N HIS A 245 -15.88 28.28 -0.47
CA HIS A 245 -14.50 28.08 -0.98
C HIS A 245 -13.59 27.51 0.11
N ASN A 246 -12.32 27.25 -0.26
CA ASN A 246 -11.40 26.46 0.54
C ASN A 246 -10.09 27.18 0.95
N ASP A 247 -10.10 28.52 1.07
CA ASP A 247 -8.87 29.31 1.25
C ASP A 247 -8.08 28.98 2.54
N ARG A 248 -8.75 28.40 3.55
CA ARG A 248 -8.13 27.93 4.80
C ARG A 248 -8.10 26.41 4.89
N GLY A 249 -8.36 25.72 3.78
CA GLY A 249 -8.40 24.26 3.69
C GLY A 249 -9.55 23.63 4.47
N CYS A 250 -10.61 24.38 4.76
CA CYS A 250 -11.71 23.94 5.62
C CYS A 250 -13.09 23.93 4.94
N GLY A 251 -13.17 24.08 3.61
CA GLY A 251 -14.45 24.20 2.89
C GLY A 251 -15.43 23.06 3.17
N VAL A 252 -14.95 21.82 3.25
CA VAL A 252 -15.74 20.63 3.62
C VAL A 252 -16.32 20.77 5.04
N ALA A 253 -15.49 21.11 6.02
CA ALA A 253 -15.96 21.30 7.40
C ALA A 253 -16.91 22.50 7.52
N THR A 254 -16.67 23.57 6.76
CA THR A 254 -17.55 24.74 6.67
C THR A 254 -18.93 24.36 6.13
N ALA A 255 -19.00 23.51 5.10
CA ALA A 255 -20.26 22.98 4.57
C ALA A 255 -20.97 22.07 5.58
N GLU A 256 -20.27 21.11 6.19
CA GLU A 256 -20.87 20.16 7.14
C GLU A 256 -21.46 20.85 8.37
N LEU A 257 -20.70 21.75 8.99
CA LEU A 257 -21.22 22.52 10.13
C LEU A 257 -22.32 23.50 9.71
N GLY A 258 -22.26 24.02 8.49
CA GLY A 258 -23.32 24.86 7.93
C GLY A 258 -24.64 24.08 7.74
N MET A 259 -24.59 22.84 7.27
CA MET A 259 -25.77 21.96 7.22
C MET A 259 -26.35 21.71 8.62
N LEU A 260 -25.50 21.47 9.62
CA LEU A 260 -25.96 21.36 11.01
C LEU A 260 -26.59 22.68 11.51
N ALA A 261 -26.14 23.83 11.03
CA ALA A 261 -26.71 25.15 11.35
C ALA A 261 -28.00 25.50 10.59
N GLY A 262 -28.47 24.63 9.68
CA GLY A 262 -29.80 24.74 9.07
C GLY A 262 -29.82 25.15 7.60
N ALA A 263 -28.72 24.90 6.88
CA ALA A 263 -28.73 24.90 5.41
C ALA A 263 -29.47 23.68 4.84
N ASP A 264 -30.08 23.89 3.69
CA ASP A 264 -30.89 22.93 2.95
C ASP A 264 -30.19 22.46 1.66
N ARG A 265 -29.21 23.24 1.18
CA ARG A 265 -28.60 23.08 -0.15
C ARG A 265 -27.09 23.39 -0.13
N ILE A 266 -26.32 22.71 -0.96
CA ILE A 266 -24.87 22.92 -1.14
C ILE A 266 -24.55 23.14 -2.62
N GLU A 267 -23.83 24.22 -2.89
CA GLU A 267 -23.12 24.45 -4.15
C GLU A 267 -21.65 24.06 -4.00
N GLY A 268 -21.14 23.32 -4.97
CA GLY A 268 -19.75 22.90 -4.99
C GLY A 268 -19.37 22.21 -6.29
N THR A 269 -18.21 21.60 -6.32
CA THR A 269 -17.67 20.96 -7.52
C THR A 269 -17.18 19.56 -7.26
N LEU A 270 -17.04 18.77 -8.33
CA LEU A 270 -16.32 17.52 -8.26
C LEU A 270 -14.84 17.79 -7.97
N PHE A 271 -14.28 17.06 -7.01
CA PHE A 271 -12.86 17.15 -6.60
C PHE A 271 -12.43 18.55 -6.11
N GLY A 272 -13.37 19.42 -5.76
CA GLY A 272 -13.09 20.75 -5.22
C GLY A 272 -12.45 21.70 -6.23
N ASN A 273 -12.78 21.59 -7.53
CA ASN A 273 -12.40 22.60 -8.52
C ASN A 273 -13.00 23.98 -8.23
N GLY A 274 -12.39 25.05 -8.74
CA GLY A 274 -12.89 26.41 -8.61
C GLY A 274 -11.80 27.43 -8.35
N GLU A 275 -12.21 28.67 -8.13
CA GLU A 275 -11.31 29.79 -7.93
C GLU A 275 -10.27 29.56 -6.81
N ARG A 276 -8.99 29.87 -7.10
CA ARG A 276 -7.84 29.83 -6.16
C ARG A 276 -7.58 28.46 -5.52
N THR A 277 -8.29 28.17 -4.45
CA THR A 277 -8.19 26.96 -3.63
C THR A 277 -9.35 25.99 -3.86
N GLY A 278 -10.30 26.39 -4.71
CA GLY A 278 -11.44 25.59 -5.10
C GLY A 278 -12.71 25.89 -4.33
N ASN A 279 -13.82 25.36 -4.85
CA ASN A 279 -15.06 25.18 -4.10
C ASN A 279 -14.93 24.01 -3.13
N VAL A 280 -15.95 23.82 -2.30
CA VAL A 280 -16.10 22.59 -1.53
C VAL A 280 -16.21 21.39 -2.47
N ASP A 281 -15.48 20.32 -2.12
CA ASP A 281 -15.50 19.06 -2.85
C ASP A 281 -16.77 18.26 -2.50
N ILE A 282 -17.71 18.18 -3.47
CA ILE A 282 -18.96 17.44 -3.30
C ILE A 282 -18.73 15.95 -3.13
N ILE A 283 -17.70 15.38 -3.77
CA ILE A 283 -17.38 13.95 -3.62
C ILE A 283 -17.02 13.68 -2.16
N THR A 284 -16.18 14.53 -1.56
CA THR A 284 -15.82 14.39 -0.15
C THR A 284 -17.05 14.51 0.76
N LEU A 285 -17.93 15.50 0.55
CA LEU A 285 -19.14 15.66 1.36
C LEU A 285 -20.11 14.47 1.26
N ALA A 286 -20.39 14.03 0.04
CA ALA A 286 -21.28 12.92 -0.22
C ALA A 286 -20.72 11.60 0.33
N MET A 287 -19.42 11.35 0.18
CA MET A 287 -18.79 10.14 0.70
C MET A 287 -18.61 10.17 2.23
N ASN A 288 -18.49 11.35 2.84
CA ASN A 288 -18.58 11.47 4.30
C ASN A 288 -19.96 11.00 4.80
N MET A 289 -21.06 11.41 4.14
CA MET A 289 -22.41 10.91 4.44
C MET A 289 -22.52 9.41 4.22
N PHE A 290 -22.04 8.91 3.07
CA PHE A 290 -22.03 7.48 2.74
C PHE A 290 -21.33 6.65 3.81
N SER A 291 -20.16 7.10 4.28
CA SER A 291 -19.39 6.41 5.32
C SER A 291 -20.11 6.36 6.69
N HIS A 292 -21.06 7.26 6.93
CA HIS A 292 -21.95 7.27 8.09
C HIS A 292 -23.28 6.53 7.85
N GLY A 293 -23.46 5.88 6.69
CA GLY A 293 -24.68 5.14 6.35
C GLY A 293 -25.84 6.03 5.90
N VAL A 294 -25.56 7.26 5.46
CA VAL A 294 -26.54 8.18 4.87
C VAL A 294 -26.36 8.18 3.36
N ASP A 295 -27.42 7.83 2.63
CA ASP A 295 -27.41 7.82 1.16
C ASP A 295 -27.31 9.26 0.62
N PRO A 296 -26.20 9.62 -0.06
CA PRO A 296 -26.00 10.97 -0.56
C PRO A 296 -26.84 11.30 -1.80
N LYS A 297 -27.52 10.31 -2.41
CA LYS A 297 -28.26 10.44 -3.68
C LYS A 297 -27.41 10.85 -4.88
N LEU A 298 -26.10 10.62 -4.80
CA LEU A 298 -25.14 10.76 -5.90
C LEU A 298 -24.40 9.42 -6.07
N ASP A 299 -24.18 9.00 -7.31
CA ASP A 299 -23.52 7.74 -7.65
C ASP A 299 -22.02 7.95 -7.92
N PHE A 300 -21.20 7.40 -7.03
CA PHE A 300 -19.74 7.38 -7.15
C PHE A 300 -19.17 5.94 -7.25
N SER A 301 -20.00 4.98 -7.66
CA SER A 301 -19.63 3.57 -7.79
C SER A 301 -18.49 3.31 -8.80
N ASP A 302 -18.28 4.21 -9.77
CA ASP A 302 -17.13 4.21 -10.68
C ASP A 302 -16.30 5.50 -10.55
N MET A 303 -15.69 5.67 -9.37
CA MET A 303 -14.83 6.83 -9.06
C MET A 303 -13.71 7.02 -10.09
N LYS A 304 -13.20 5.91 -10.65
CA LYS A 304 -12.12 5.93 -11.64
C LYS A 304 -12.59 6.60 -12.93
N LYS A 305 -13.72 6.20 -13.50
CA LYS A 305 -14.28 6.82 -14.71
C LYS A 305 -14.61 8.30 -14.49
N ILE A 306 -15.17 8.65 -13.33
CA ILE A 306 -15.48 10.05 -12.99
C ILE A 306 -14.19 10.89 -12.96
N ARG A 307 -13.15 10.40 -12.27
CA ARG A 307 -11.84 11.07 -12.24
C ARG A 307 -11.21 11.19 -13.63
N GLU A 308 -11.15 10.12 -14.41
CA GLU A 308 -10.55 10.14 -15.75
C GLU A 308 -11.26 11.13 -16.69
N THR A 309 -12.59 11.19 -16.61
CA THR A 309 -13.40 12.14 -17.38
C THR A 309 -13.15 13.57 -16.91
N TYR A 310 -13.18 13.80 -15.60
CA TYR A 310 -12.89 15.10 -15.00
C TYR A 310 -11.50 15.62 -15.36
N GLU A 311 -10.44 14.84 -15.17
CA GLU A 311 -9.06 15.26 -15.44
C GLU A 311 -8.84 15.57 -16.91
N ARG A 312 -9.46 14.80 -17.83
CA ARG A 312 -9.38 15.06 -19.26
C ARG A 312 -10.08 16.36 -19.65
N LEU A 313 -11.30 16.58 -19.16
CA LEU A 313 -12.12 17.74 -19.56
C LEU A 313 -11.62 19.04 -18.93
N THR A 314 -11.18 18.99 -17.67
CA THR A 314 -10.69 20.17 -16.95
C THR A 314 -9.20 20.43 -17.15
N ARG A 315 -8.43 19.41 -17.57
CA ARG A 315 -6.97 19.40 -17.57
C ARG A 315 -6.36 19.62 -16.17
N MET A 316 -7.17 19.44 -15.13
CA MET A 316 -6.74 19.46 -13.73
C MET A 316 -6.32 18.06 -13.30
N HIS A 317 -5.58 17.98 -12.19
CA HIS A 317 -5.15 16.72 -11.62
C HIS A 317 -5.79 16.50 -10.25
N VAL A 318 -6.39 15.33 -10.05
CA VAL A 318 -6.84 14.87 -8.74
C VAL A 318 -5.64 14.29 -8.01
N TYR A 319 -5.20 15.00 -6.97
CA TYR A 319 -4.02 14.65 -6.20
C TYR A 319 -4.17 13.31 -5.46
N GLU A 320 -3.04 12.67 -5.20
CA GLU A 320 -2.97 11.30 -4.71
C GLU A 320 -3.59 11.10 -3.31
N ARG A 321 -3.80 12.19 -2.57
CA ARG A 321 -4.39 12.18 -1.22
C ARG A 321 -5.77 12.85 -1.14
N GLN A 322 -6.38 13.17 -2.29
CA GLN A 322 -7.75 13.68 -2.31
C GLN A 322 -8.69 12.63 -1.68
N PRO A 323 -9.49 12.97 -0.66
CA PRO A 323 -10.36 12.01 0.02
C PRO A 323 -11.17 11.15 -0.96
N TYR A 324 -11.25 9.85 -0.68
CA TYR A 324 -11.98 8.81 -1.45
C TYR A 324 -11.51 8.54 -2.88
N SER A 325 -10.86 9.50 -3.55
CA SER A 325 -10.57 9.47 -4.98
C SER A 325 -9.08 9.40 -5.33
N GLY A 326 -8.21 9.90 -4.45
CA GLY A 326 -6.78 9.91 -4.66
C GLY A 326 -6.16 8.52 -4.77
N ASP A 327 -5.01 8.41 -5.43
CA ASP A 327 -4.34 7.13 -5.65
C ASP A 327 -3.93 6.40 -4.36
N LEU A 328 -3.63 7.14 -3.29
CA LEU A 328 -3.07 6.59 -2.05
C LEU A 328 -4.09 6.41 -0.92
N VAL A 329 -5.36 6.76 -1.13
CA VAL A 329 -6.35 6.79 -0.03
C VAL A 329 -6.81 5.40 0.44
N PHE A 330 -6.65 4.38 -0.41
CA PHE A 330 -6.90 2.98 -0.07
C PHE A 330 -5.59 2.17 0.01
N THR A 331 -4.46 2.85 0.29
CA THR A 331 -3.14 2.23 0.40
C THR A 331 -2.64 2.25 1.84
N ALA A 332 -2.13 1.11 2.33
CA ALA A 332 -1.45 1.02 3.61
C ALA A 332 0.04 0.71 3.43
N PHE A 333 0.91 1.67 3.78
CA PHE A 333 2.37 1.50 3.69
C PHE A 333 2.98 0.78 4.90
N SER A 334 2.31 0.81 6.06
CA SER A 334 2.81 0.17 7.27
C SER A 334 2.44 -1.31 7.30
N GLY A 335 3.43 -2.18 7.52
CA GLY A 335 3.19 -3.61 7.67
C GLY A 335 2.24 -3.98 8.82
N SER A 336 2.18 -3.17 9.89
CA SER A 336 1.20 -3.40 10.97
C SER A 336 -0.23 -3.04 10.54
N HIS A 337 -0.41 -2.01 9.71
CA HIS A 337 -1.71 -1.64 9.17
C HIS A 337 -2.19 -2.69 8.17
N GLN A 338 -1.29 -3.17 7.30
CA GLN A 338 -1.57 -4.25 6.35
C GLN A 338 -2.03 -5.53 7.07
N ASP A 339 -1.35 -5.94 8.14
CA ASP A 339 -1.75 -7.10 8.95
C ASP A 339 -3.14 -6.92 9.59
N ALA A 340 -3.43 -5.73 10.11
CA ALA A 340 -4.74 -5.43 10.68
C ALA A 340 -5.87 -5.40 9.64
N ILE A 341 -5.62 -4.82 8.46
CA ILE A 341 -6.53 -4.84 7.32
C ILE A 341 -6.81 -6.28 6.91
N ALA A 342 -5.77 -7.10 6.69
CA ALA A 342 -5.92 -8.50 6.31
C ALA A 342 -6.76 -9.31 7.32
N LYS A 343 -6.56 -9.07 8.63
CA LYS A 343 -7.37 -9.68 9.69
C LYS A 343 -8.83 -9.19 9.66
N GLY A 344 -9.04 -7.90 9.43
CA GLY A 344 -10.38 -7.31 9.30
C GLY A 344 -11.15 -7.87 8.09
N MET A 345 -10.48 -8.02 6.95
CA MET A 345 -11.04 -8.65 5.75
C MET A 345 -11.40 -10.11 6.02
N ALA A 346 -10.47 -10.91 6.57
CA ALA A 346 -10.73 -12.31 6.91
C ALA A 346 -11.86 -12.50 7.92
N TRP A 347 -12.04 -11.56 8.86
CA TRP A 347 -13.16 -11.54 9.80
C TRP A 347 -14.50 -11.39 9.07
N ARG A 348 -14.58 -10.49 8.08
CA ARG A 348 -15.76 -10.31 7.23
C ARG A 348 -16.01 -11.53 6.35
N ASP A 349 -14.99 -12.06 5.68
CA ASP A 349 -15.11 -13.25 4.81
C ASP A 349 -15.62 -14.49 5.57
N ALA A 350 -15.33 -14.58 6.86
CA ALA A 350 -15.84 -15.62 7.75
C ALA A 350 -17.29 -15.37 8.23
N GLY A 351 -17.98 -14.35 7.70
CA GLY A 351 -19.35 -13.98 8.04
C GLY A 351 -19.51 -13.40 9.45
N LYS A 352 -18.44 -12.86 10.06
CA LYS A 352 -18.47 -12.38 11.46
C LYS A 352 -18.93 -10.92 11.61
N SER A 353 -19.12 -10.20 10.51
CA SER A 353 -19.71 -8.86 10.50
C SER A 353 -20.38 -8.59 9.16
N GLU A 354 -21.61 -8.08 9.19
CA GLU A 354 -22.29 -7.56 8.00
C GLU A 354 -21.83 -6.13 7.68
N LYS A 355 -21.59 -5.32 8.72
CA LYS A 355 -21.13 -3.92 8.59
C LYS A 355 -19.64 -3.83 8.29
N TRP A 356 -19.25 -2.80 7.52
CA TRP A 356 -17.85 -2.51 7.24
C TRP A 356 -17.13 -2.10 8.53
N THR A 357 -16.15 -2.91 8.94
CA THR A 357 -15.40 -2.75 10.20
C THR A 357 -13.91 -3.04 10.01
N VAL A 358 -13.40 -2.90 8.78
CA VAL A 358 -12.00 -3.20 8.47
C VAL A 358 -11.12 -2.08 9.01
N PRO A 359 -10.12 -2.38 9.86
CA PRO A 359 -9.25 -1.35 10.40
C PRO A 359 -8.57 -0.51 9.31
N TYR A 360 -8.40 0.79 9.54
CA TYR A 360 -7.70 1.74 8.66
C TYR A 360 -8.37 2.06 7.31
N LEU A 361 -9.46 1.38 6.93
CA LEU A 361 -10.22 1.69 5.73
C LEU A 361 -11.61 2.20 6.15
N PRO A 362 -11.98 3.47 5.87
CA PRO A 362 -13.26 4.02 6.31
C PRO A 362 -14.46 3.41 5.58
N ILE A 363 -14.27 2.98 4.33
CA ILE A 363 -15.28 2.34 3.48
C ILE A 363 -14.66 1.13 2.75
N ASP A 364 -15.48 0.27 2.17
CA ASP A 364 -15.01 -0.74 1.23
C ASP A 364 -14.57 -0.05 -0.07
N PRO A 365 -13.30 -0.17 -0.50
CA PRO A 365 -12.88 0.41 -1.78
C PRO A 365 -13.73 -0.07 -2.97
N GLN A 366 -14.29 -1.28 -2.90
CA GLN A 366 -15.13 -1.82 -3.97
C GLN A 366 -16.44 -1.06 -4.15
N ASP A 367 -16.97 -0.43 -3.10
CA ASP A 367 -18.21 0.36 -3.17
C ASP A 367 -18.06 1.59 -4.09
N VAL A 368 -16.82 2.01 -4.36
CA VAL A 368 -16.48 3.12 -5.27
C VAL A 368 -15.66 2.67 -6.49
N GLY A 369 -15.70 1.37 -6.81
CA GLY A 369 -15.03 0.81 -7.99
C GLY A 369 -13.50 0.79 -7.88
N ARG A 370 -12.99 0.86 -6.65
CA ARG A 370 -11.57 0.82 -6.33
C ARG A 370 -11.22 -0.51 -5.65
N GLN A 371 -9.93 -0.72 -5.42
CA GLN A 371 -9.43 -1.90 -4.71
C GLN A 371 -8.46 -1.44 -3.64
N TYR A 372 -8.40 -2.20 -2.54
CA TYR A 372 -7.29 -2.09 -1.61
C TYR A 372 -6.02 -2.57 -2.32
N ASP A 373 -5.07 -1.67 -2.53
CA ASP A 373 -3.83 -1.99 -3.22
C ASP A 373 -2.88 -2.69 -2.23
N SER A 374 -3.00 -4.02 -2.17
CA SER A 374 -2.12 -4.88 -1.39
C SER A 374 -0.73 -5.05 -2.01
N ASP A 375 -0.55 -4.62 -3.26
CA ASP A 375 0.70 -4.77 -4.01
C ASP A 375 1.67 -3.62 -3.74
N VAL A 376 1.22 -2.54 -3.09
CA VAL A 376 2.07 -1.48 -2.52
C VAL A 376 2.77 -1.92 -1.22
N ILE A 377 3.33 -3.13 -1.19
CA ILE A 377 4.30 -3.47 -0.15
C ILE A 377 5.63 -2.85 -0.56
N ARG A 378 5.76 -1.56 -0.27
CA ARG A 378 7.03 -0.86 -0.37
C ARG A 378 7.88 -1.31 0.79
N ILE A 379 8.99 -1.99 0.51
CA ILE A 379 10.04 -2.20 1.51
C ILE A 379 10.92 -0.97 1.52
N ASN A 380 10.75 -0.14 2.54
CA ASN A 380 11.65 0.95 2.88
C ASN A 380 12.18 0.75 4.32
N SER A 381 12.98 1.71 4.79
CA SER A 381 13.60 1.66 6.12
C SER A 381 12.60 1.56 7.29
N GLN A 382 11.31 1.83 7.05
CA GLN A 382 10.24 1.75 8.03
C GLN A 382 9.35 0.50 7.92
N SER A 383 9.52 -0.33 6.88
CA SER A 383 8.71 -1.54 6.71
C SER A 383 9.05 -2.60 7.77
N GLY A 384 8.02 -3.19 8.37
CA GLY A 384 8.15 -4.17 9.45
C GLY A 384 8.68 -5.54 8.98
N LYS A 385 9.18 -6.36 9.92
CA LYS A 385 9.77 -7.69 9.67
C LYS A 385 8.87 -8.65 8.85
N GLY A 386 7.55 -8.45 8.87
CA GLY A 386 6.58 -9.25 8.12
C GLY A 386 6.52 -8.98 6.62
N GLY A 387 6.94 -7.80 6.15
CA GLY A 387 6.77 -7.37 4.75
C GLY A 387 7.56 -8.20 3.74
N VAL A 388 8.82 -8.54 4.06
CA VAL A 388 9.69 -9.34 3.17
C VAL A 388 9.14 -10.74 2.94
N ASN A 389 8.73 -11.42 4.03
CA ASN A 389 8.17 -12.77 3.93
C ASN A 389 6.84 -12.78 3.17
N TYR A 390 6.00 -11.75 3.35
CA TYR A 390 4.76 -11.64 2.59
C TYR A 390 5.04 -11.48 1.09
N ILE A 391 5.97 -10.59 0.69
CA ILE A 391 6.34 -10.40 -0.72
C ILE A 391 6.85 -11.69 -1.35
N LEU A 392 7.83 -12.35 -0.71
CA LEU A 392 8.39 -13.60 -1.22
C LEU A 392 7.32 -14.70 -1.35
N LYS A 393 6.36 -14.75 -0.41
CA LYS A 393 5.27 -15.71 -0.45
C LYS A 393 4.25 -15.41 -1.54
N GLN A 394 3.77 -14.17 -1.64
CA GLN A 394 2.71 -13.81 -2.60
C GLN A 394 3.23 -13.72 -4.03
N SER A 395 4.36 -13.03 -4.24
CA SER A 395 4.88 -12.77 -5.59
C SER A 395 5.67 -13.95 -6.16
N TYR A 396 6.28 -14.80 -5.31
CA TYR A 396 7.20 -15.85 -5.75
C TYR A 396 6.92 -17.24 -5.16
N GLY A 397 5.89 -17.43 -4.32
CA GLY A 397 5.58 -18.75 -3.72
C GLY A 397 6.61 -19.23 -2.67
N ILE A 398 7.53 -18.36 -2.24
CA ILE A 398 8.60 -18.68 -1.28
C ILE A 398 8.10 -18.39 0.13
N ASN A 399 7.80 -19.45 0.88
CA ASN A 399 7.39 -19.37 2.27
C ASN A 399 8.58 -19.63 3.19
N LEU A 400 9.12 -18.58 3.83
CA LEU A 400 10.33 -18.72 4.64
C LEU A 400 10.04 -19.45 5.97
N PRO A 401 10.94 -20.38 6.37
CA PRO A 401 10.96 -20.95 7.72
C PRO A 401 10.95 -19.88 8.80
N GLU A 402 10.23 -20.09 9.90
CA GLU A 402 10.07 -19.10 10.97
C GLU A 402 11.42 -18.59 11.49
N LYS A 403 12.38 -19.50 11.66
CA LYS A 403 13.74 -19.20 12.14
C LYS A 403 14.62 -18.46 11.12
N MET A 404 14.22 -18.43 9.85
CA MET A 404 14.94 -17.75 8.77
C MET A 404 14.41 -16.33 8.51
N ARG A 405 13.13 -16.08 8.81
CA ARG A 405 12.44 -14.80 8.51
C ARG A 405 13.16 -13.57 9.03
N GLU A 406 13.67 -13.64 10.27
CA GLU A 406 14.35 -12.51 10.89
C GLU A 406 15.65 -12.15 10.16
N GLU A 407 16.48 -13.14 9.82
CA GLU A 407 17.74 -12.94 9.13
C GLU A 407 17.54 -12.34 7.73
N VAL A 408 16.61 -12.90 6.95
CA VAL A 408 16.28 -12.40 5.61
C VAL A 408 15.68 -11.00 5.70
N GLY A 409 14.84 -10.74 6.71
CA GLY A 409 14.29 -9.43 6.99
C GLY A 409 15.36 -8.37 7.22
N TYR A 410 16.38 -8.68 8.04
CA TYR A 410 17.49 -7.77 8.31
C TYR A 410 18.39 -7.55 7.08
N LEU A 411 18.63 -8.59 6.28
CA LEU A 411 19.42 -8.47 5.05
C LEU A 411 18.78 -7.47 4.07
N VAL A 412 17.51 -7.70 3.72
CA VAL A 412 16.78 -6.89 2.73
C VAL A 412 16.64 -5.45 3.23
N LYS A 413 16.33 -5.27 4.53
CA LYS A 413 16.29 -3.93 5.15
C LYS A 413 17.64 -3.23 5.09
N GLY A 414 18.73 -3.93 5.39
CA GLY A 414 20.07 -3.36 5.34
C GLY A 414 20.47 -2.89 3.93
N VAL A 415 20.01 -3.56 2.88
CA VAL A 415 20.20 -3.11 1.49
C VAL A 415 19.38 -1.85 1.19
N SER A 416 18.10 -1.83 1.57
CA SER A 416 17.23 -0.64 1.40
C SER A 416 17.78 0.59 2.13
N ASP A 417 18.23 0.42 3.39
CA ASP A 417 18.76 1.48 4.23
C ASP A 417 20.02 2.12 3.61
N ARG A 418 20.95 1.30 3.09
CA ARG A 418 22.17 1.79 2.42
C ARG A 418 21.88 2.46 1.08
N ALA A 419 20.90 1.95 0.34
CA ALA A 419 20.53 2.48 -0.96
C ALA A 419 19.68 3.76 -0.85
N HIS A 420 19.14 4.08 0.33
CA HIS A 420 18.12 5.11 0.54
C HIS A 420 16.96 5.02 -0.46
N LYS A 421 16.56 3.79 -0.80
CA LYS A 421 15.58 3.51 -1.84
C LYS A 421 14.61 2.42 -1.41
N GLU A 422 13.39 2.55 -1.92
CA GLU A 422 12.39 1.48 -1.85
C GLU A 422 12.84 0.32 -2.75
N LEU A 423 12.68 -0.91 -2.25
CA LEU A 423 12.99 -2.12 -3.03
C LEU A 423 11.71 -2.63 -3.68
N THR A 424 11.77 -2.87 -4.99
CA THR A 424 10.68 -3.55 -5.72
C THR A 424 10.63 -5.05 -5.34
N PRO A 425 9.50 -5.75 -5.52
CA PRO A 425 9.42 -7.20 -5.30
C PRO A 425 10.51 -7.98 -6.04
N GLU A 426 10.82 -7.57 -7.27
CA GLU A 426 11.89 -8.15 -8.08
C GLU A 426 13.27 -7.97 -7.45
N TRP A 427 13.55 -6.78 -6.91
CA TRP A 427 14.83 -6.55 -6.26
C TRP A 427 14.95 -7.29 -4.92
N VAL A 428 13.85 -7.40 -4.16
CA VAL A 428 13.78 -8.24 -2.95
C VAL A 428 14.07 -9.71 -3.30
N TYR A 429 13.47 -10.21 -4.36
CA TYR A 429 13.72 -11.56 -4.85
C TYR A 429 15.17 -11.76 -5.29
N GLN A 430 15.77 -10.81 -6.01
CA GLN A 430 17.17 -10.86 -6.41
C GLN A 430 18.11 -10.89 -5.20
N ILE A 431 17.90 -10.02 -4.21
CA ILE A 431 18.69 -10.01 -2.97
C ILE A 431 18.59 -11.36 -2.26
N PHE A 432 17.38 -11.92 -2.17
CA PHE A 432 17.17 -13.25 -1.60
C PHE A 432 17.90 -14.34 -2.39
N ASN A 433 17.78 -14.34 -3.71
CA ASN A 433 18.36 -15.33 -4.61
C ASN A 433 19.90 -15.30 -4.53
N ASP A 434 20.51 -14.13 -4.61
CA ASP A 434 21.97 -13.95 -4.56
C ASP A 434 22.56 -14.43 -3.24
N ASN A 435 21.86 -14.20 -2.13
CA ASN A 435 22.38 -14.53 -0.80
C ASN A 435 22.01 -15.93 -0.33
N TYR A 436 20.91 -16.52 -0.79
CA TYR A 436 20.39 -17.78 -0.25
C TYR A 436 20.25 -18.91 -1.27
N VAL A 437 20.35 -18.64 -2.57
CA VAL A 437 20.21 -19.67 -3.62
C VAL A 437 21.48 -19.77 -4.48
N ASN A 438 22.06 -18.64 -4.87
CA ASN A 438 23.20 -18.59 -5.79
C ASN A 438 24.55 -18.47 -5.06
N ALA A 439 24.57 -18.39 -3.73
CA ALA A 439 25.79 -18.23 -2.93
C ALA A 439 26.64 -19.52 -2.87
N LYS A 440 27.22 -19.90 -4.01
CA LYS A 440 28.08 -21.09 -4.20
C LYS A 440 29.51 -20.70 -4.60
N SER A 441 30.12 -19.79 -3.84
CA SER A 441 31.39 -19.14 -4.22
C SER A 441 32.63 -20.02 -4.09
N VAL A 442 32.59 -21.06 -3.26
CA VAL A 442 33.73 -21.93 -2.96
C VAL A 442 33.64 -23.23 -3.73
N PHE A 443 32.48 -23.90 -3.69
CA PHE A 443 32.31 -25.19 -4.35
C PHE A 443 30.88 -25.44 -4.81
N ALA A 444 30.76 -26.33 -5.79
CA ALA A 444 29.52 -26.89 -6.29
C ALA A 444 29.57 -28.42 -6.27
N ILE A 445 28.42 -29.06 -6.45
CA ILE A 445 28.32 -30.50 -6.67
C ILE A 445 27.54 -30.70 -7.96
N ASP A 446 28.24 -31.08 -9.02
CA ASP A 446 27.65 -31.21 -10.35
C ASP A 446 26.80 -32.47 -10.49
N GLU A 447 27.25 -33.54 -9.83
CA GLU A 447 26.63 -34.86 -9.93
C GLU A 447 26.69 -35.61 -8.59
N CYS A 448 25.58 -36.28 -8.27
CA CYS A 448 25.47 -37.17 -7.12
C CYS A 448 24.86 -38.50 -7.58
N HIS A 449 25.57 -39.61 -7.36
CA HIS A 449 25.01 -40.95 -7.54
C HIS A 449 24.75 -41.61 -6.19
N PHE A 450 23.57 -42.21 -6.05
CA PHE A 450 23.15 -42.86 -4.82
C PHE A 450 23.07 -44.37 -5.00
N LYS A 451 23.68 -45.11 -4.08
CA LYS A 451 23.57 -46.57 -3.96
C LYS A 451 22.96 -46.91 -2.61
N GLN A 452 21.98 -47.81 -2.62
CA GLN A 452 21.34 -48.27 -1.40
C GLN A 452 21.91 -49.63 -1.00
N THR A 453 22.72 -49.64 0.05
CA THR A 453 23.41 -50.84 0.55
C THR A 453 23.62 -50.67 2.07
N ASP A 454 22.76 -51.26 2.90
CA ASP A 454 22.74 -51.09 4.37
C ASP A 454 22.85 -49.62 4.84
N GLY A 455 22.13 -48.73 4.15
CA GLY A 455 22.21 -47.27 4.27
C GLY A 455 22.19 -46.60 2.89
N ILE A 456 22.43 -45.29 2.84
CA ILE A 456 22.64 -44.57 1.57
C ILE A 456 24.12 -44.26 1.43
N ILE A 457 24.72 -44.72 0.33
CA ILE A 457 26.06 -44.31 -0.11
C ILE A 457 25.88 -43.29 -1.23
N ALA A 458 26.53 -42.14 -1.10
CA ALA A 458 26.56 -41.09 -2.11
C ALA A 458 27.98 -40.96 -2.68
N ASP A 459 28.10 -41.05 -4.01
CA ASP A 459 29.27 -40.64 -4.77
C ASP A 459 29.00 -39.20 -5.23
N ALA A 460 29.57 -38.20 -4.55
CA ALA A 460 29.36 -36.77 -4.85
C ALA A 460 30.57 -36.18 -5.59
N THR A 461 30.34 -35.63 -6.78
CA THR A 461 31.34 -34.96 -7.60
C THR A 461 31.46 -33.50 -7.17
N ILE A 462 32.44 -33.20 -6.32
CA ILE A 462 32.67 -31.86 -5.77
C ILE A 462 33.60 -31.09 -6.71
N GLN A 463 33.11 -29.95 -7.22
CA GLN A 463 33.89 -28.98 -7.97
C GLN A 463 34.33 -27.85 -7.02
N HIS A 464 35.63 -27.67 -6.83
CA HIS A 464 36.23 -26.63 -5.99
C HIS A 464 37.31 -25.90 -6.79
N GLY A 465 37.01 -24.68 -7.26
CA GLY A 465 37.89 -23.97 -8.21
C GLY A 465 38.02 -24.74 -9.53
N SER A 466 39.27 -25.00 -9.97
CA SER A 466 39.55 -25.83 -11.14
C SER A 466 39.57 -27.34 -10.85
N ASP A 467 39.54 -27.74 -9.57
CA ASP A 467 39.65 -29.13 -9.18
C ASP A 467 38.27 -29.78 -9.08
N THR A 468 38.13 -30.96 -9.68
CA THR A 468 36.93 -31.80 -9.55
C THR A 468 37.31 -33.13 -8.92
N ARG A 469 36.63 -33.51 -7.84
CA ARG A 469 36.92 -34.73 -7.07
C ARG A 469 35.66 -35.46 -6.66
N ILE A 470 35.66 -36.78 -6.83
CA ILE A 470 34.57 -37.64 -6.38
C ILE A 470 34.84 -38.05 -4.93
N VAL A 471 33.87 -37.81 -4.05
CA VAL A 471 33.92 -38.21 -2.65
C VAL A 471 32.77 -39.15 -2.34
N THR A 472 33.13 -40.36 -1.90
CA THR A 472 32.16 -41.38 -1.48
C THR A 472 31.96 -41.33 0.02
N ALA A 473 30.72 -41.12 0.47
CA ALA A 473 30.36 -41.18 1.89
C ALA A 473 29.03 -41.90 2.11
N SER A 474 28.85 -42.42 3.33
CA SER A 474 27.59 -43.05 3.75
C SER A 474 26.82 -42.15 4.70
N GLY A 475 25.49 -42.28 4.69
CA GLY A 475 24.57 -41.56 5.57
C GLY A 475 23.26 -42.32 5.76
N ASN A 476 22.45 -41.84 6.70
CA ASN A 476 21.12 -42.41 6.98
C ASN A 476 20.05 -41.99 5.96
N GLY A 477 20.37 -41.04 5.08
CA GLY A 477 19.55 -40.57 3.97
C GLY A 477 20.41 -39.92 2.88
N ARG A 478 19.80 -39.57 1.74
CA ARG A 478 20.52 -38.98 0.59
C ARG A 478 21.22 -37.67 0.95
N LEU A 479 20.52 -36.77 1.63
CA LEU A 479 21.07 -35.48 2.06
C LEU A 479 22.19 -35.66 3.11
N ASP A 480 22.02 -36.59 4.06
CA ASP A 480 23.04 -36.89 5.08
C ASP A 480 24.31 -37.50 4.47
N ALA A 481 24.17 -38.39 3.49
CA ALA A 481 25.30 -38.98 2.78
C ALA A 481 26.10 -37.90 2.03
N VAL A 482 25.43 -36.97 1.34
CA VAL A 482 26.08 -35.81 0.70
C VAL A 482 26.72 -34.87 1.74
N SER A 483 26.03 -34.59 2.86
CA SER A 483 26.59 -33.80 3.96
C SER A 483 27.89 -34.41 4.51
N ASN A 484 27.93 -35.73 4.68
CA ASN A 484 29.12 -36.44 5.14
C ASN A 484 30.25 -36.40 4.11
N ALA A 485 29.95 -36.46 2.81
CA ALA A 485 30.94 -36.29 1.74
C ALA A 485 31.58 -34.89 1.79
N ILE A 486 30.75 -33.84 1.93
CA ILE A 486 31.23 -32.46 2.07
C ILE A 486 32.11 -32.28 3.32
N LYS A 487 31.66 -32.80 4.48
CA LYS A 487 32.43 -32.76 5.73
C LYS A 487 33.79 -33.44 5.60
N GLN A 488 33.84 -34.57 4.90
CA GLN A 488 35.07 -35.30 4.63
C GLN A 488 36.01 -34.52 3.72
N TYR A 489 35.48 -33.92 2.65
CA TYR A 489 36.27 -33.17 1.67
C TYR A 489 36.98 -31.97 2.28
N PHE A 490 36.23 -31.13 2.98
CA PHE A 490 36.76 -29.90 3.59
C PHE A 490 37.34 -30.12 5.00
N ASN A 491 37.22 -31.33 5.56
CA ASN A 491 37.60 -31.64 6.94
C ASN A 491 36.92 -30.70 7.96
N ILE A 492 35.62 -30.44 7.76
CA ILE A 492 34.80 -29.56 8.61
C ILE A 492 33.75 -30.36 9.37
N SER A 493 33.19 -29.76 10.42
CA SER A 493 32.10 -30.33 11.21
C SER A 493 30.98 -29.32 11.42
N TYR A 494 29.75 -29.71 11.08
CA TYR A 494 28.53 -28.96 11.32
C TYR A 494 27.34 -29.92 11.55
N GLU A 495 26.30 -29.40 12.17
CA GLU A 495 25.04 -30.11 12.41
C GLU A 495 23.96 -29.59 11.46
N LEU A 496 23.24 -30.47 10.76
CA LEU A 496 22.05 -30.08 9.98
C LEU A 496 20.89 -30.04 10.97
N ARG A 497 20.39 -28.82 11.28
CA ARG A 497 19.44 -28.60 12.38
C ARG A 497 18.03 -28.26 11.90
N TYR A 498 17.92 -27.61 10.75
CA TYR A 498 16.64 -27.20 10.19
C TYR A 498 16.49 -27.71 8.75
N TYR A 499 15.32 -28.25 8.45
CA TYR A 499 14.92 -28.71 7.14
C TYR A 499 13.44 -28.44 6.95
N GLU A 500 13.09 -27.68 5.92
CA GLU A 500 11.70 -27.47 5.48
C GLU A 500 11.65 -27.55 3.94
N GLU A 501 10.55 -28.06 3.39
CA GLU A 501 10.33 -28.13 1.95
C GLU A 501 8.87 -27.87 1.58
N HIS A 502 8.64 -27.26 0.41
CA HIS A 502 7.30 -27.14 -0.18
C HIS A 502 7.35 -26.95 -1.70
N SER A 503 6.20 -27.12 -2.36
CA SER A 503 6.04 -26.86 -3.81
C SER A 503 5.86 -25.38 -4.10
N LEU A 504 6.62 -24.83 -5.06
CA LEU A 504 6.52 -23.42 -5.48
C LEU A 504 5.24 -23.14 -6.30
N THR A 505 4.80 -24.09 -7.12
CA THR A 505 3.61 -23.99 -7.99
C THR A 505 2.78 -25.27 -7.92
N ARG A 506 1.50 -25.22 -8.31
CA ARG A 506 0.61 -26.40 -8.39
C ARG A 506 0.70 -27.06 -9.76
N GLY A 507 0.85 -28.39 -9.81
CA GLY A 507 0.82 -29.19 -11.06
C GLY A 507 2.01 -30.14 -11.20
N SER A 508 2.01 -30.99 -12.23
CA SER A 508 3.05 -32.02 -12.47
C SER A 508 4.41 -31.47 -12.93
N SER A 509 4.51 -30.17 -13.19
CA SER A 509 5.75 -29.43 -13.51
C SER A 509 6.23 -28.53 -12.35
N SER A 510 5.72 -28.76 -11.13
CA SER A 510 6.04 -27.96 -9.95
C SER A 510 7.51 -28.07 -9.56
N LYS A 511 8.17 -26.92 -9.33
CA LYS A 511 9.48 -26.89 -8.66
C LYS A 511 9.31 -27.05 -7.15
N ALA A 512 10.21 -27.78 -6.53
CA ALA A 512 10.35 -27.85 -5.08
C ALA A 512 11.30 -26.74 -4.59
N VAL A 513 10.99 -26.18 -3.42
CA VAL A 513 11.91 -25.33 -2.66
C VAL A 513 12.27 -26.05 -1.38
N ALA A 514 13.57 -26.18 -1.12
CA ALA A 514 14.09 -26.75 0.11
C ALA A 514 14.89 -25.69 0.88
N TYR A 515 14.74 -25.65 2.20
CA TYR A 515 15.44 -24.77 3.11
C TYR A 515 16.28 -25.62 4.06
N VAL A 516 17.60 -25.41 4.06
CA VAL A 516 18.53 -26.13 4.93
C VAL A 516 19.22 -25.14 5.85
N GLY A 517 19.12 -25.38 7.16
CA GLY A 517 19.83 -24.62 8.19
C GLY A 517 20.86 -25.50 8.89
N ILE A 518 22.14 -25.18 8.74
CA ILE A 518 23.24 -25.85 9.43
C ILE A 518 23.74 -25.00 10.60
N VAL A 519 24.19 -25.66 11.68
CA VAL A 519 24.83 -25.01 12.82
C VAL A 519 26.31 -25.41 12.86
N CYS A 520 27.18 -24.40 12.84
CA CYS A 520 28.61 -24.57 13.00
C CYS A 520 29.10 -23.54 14.02
N GLN A 521 29.85 -23.99 15.04
CA GLN A 521 30.38 -23.13 16.12
C GLN A 521 29.31 -22.23 16.79
N GLY A 522 28.08 -22.73 16.92
CA GLY A 522 26.97 -21.99 17.54
C GLY A 522 26.27 -20.97 16.62
N LYS A 523 26.77 -20.74 15.40
CA LYS A 523 26.13 -19.88 14.40
C LYS A 523 25.32 -20.73 13.41
N THR A 524 24.15 -20.22 13.03
CA THR A 524 23.28 -20.86 12.03
C THR A 524 23.58 -20.26 10.65
N TYR A 525 23.62 -21.12 9.63
CA TYR A 525 23.81 -20.75 8.24
C TYR A 525 22.71 -21.39 7.40
N TRP A 526 22.00 -20.56 6.63
CA TRP A 526 20.90 -20.99 5.79
C TRP A 526 21.28 -21.05 4.32
N GLY A 527 20.76 -22.06 3.63
CA GLY A 527 20.75 -22.14 2.18
C GLY A 527 19.41 -22.64 1.68
N VAL A 528 19.10 -22.26 0.45
CA VAL A 528 17.84 -22.53 -0.24
C VAL A 528 18.15 -23.10 -1.60
N GLY A 529 17.47 -24.19 -1.94
CA GLY A 529 17.61 -24.83 -3.25
C GLY A 529 16.25 -24.91 -3.92
N ILE A 530 16.24 -24.63 -5.23
CA ILE A 530 15.03 -24.62 -6.05
C ILE A 530 15.29 -25.48 -7.28
N ASP A 531 14.61 -26.63 -7.36
CA ASP A 531 14.77 -27.56 -8.48
C ASP A 531 13.47 -28.36 -8.71
N ALA A 532 13.30 -28.97 -9.88
CA ALA A 532 12.19 -29.88 -10.14
C ALA A 532 12.35 -31.20 -9.37
N ASP A 533 13.58 -31.60 -9.07
CA ASP A 533 13.88 -32.75 -8.22
C ASP A 533 14.06 -32.29 -6.76
N ILE A 534 13.23 -32.86 -5.87
CA ILE A 534 13.24 -32.58 -4.43
C ILE A 534 14.62 -32.83 -3.82
N ILE A 535 15.28 -33.93 -4.19
CA ILE A 535 16.60 -34.29 -3.66
C ILE A 535 17.65 -33.29 -4.12
N LYS A 536 17.58 -32.88 -5.40
CA LYS A 536 18.50 -31.87 -5.94
C LYS A 536 18.28 -30.52 -5.26
N ALA A 537 17.04 -30.10 -5.04
CA ALA A 537 16.73 -28.91 -4.26
C ALA A 537 17.32 -28.98 -2.84
N SER A 538 17.19 -30.11 -2.14
CA SER A 538 17.79 -30.28 -0.80
C SER A 538 19.32 -30.21 -0.82
N ILE A 539 19.98 -30.82 -1.81
CA ILE A 539 21.43 -30.80 -1.96
C ILE A 539 21.91 -29.37 -2.23
N GLU A 540 21.23 -28.65 -3.11
CA GLU A 540 21.57 -27.26 -3.44
C GLU A 540 21.43 -26.34 -2.24
N ALA A 541 20.36 -26.49 -1.47
CA ALA A 541 20.18 -25.78 -0.21
C ALA A 541 21.34 -26.02 0.76
N LEU A 542 21.80 -27.27 0.87
CA LEU A 542 22.95 -27.63 1.71
C LEU A 542 24.26 -27.04 1.19
N ILE A 543 24.52 -27.08 -0.11
CA ILE A 543 25.71 -26.50 -0.73
C ILE A 543 25.80 -25.02 -0.40
N VAL A 544 24.70 -24.27 -0.58
CA VAL A 544 24.66 -22.84 -0.26
C VAL A 544 24.92 -22.59 1.22
N ALA A 545 24.30 -23.37 2.12
CA ALA A 545 24.50 -23.23 3.55
C ALA A 545 25.97 -23.45 3.94
N VAL A 546 26.63 -24.44 3.34
CA VAL A 546 28.04 -24.77 3.63
C VAL A 546 29.00 -23.76 3.01
N ASN A 547 28.73 -23.25 1.80
CA ASN A 547 29.52 -22.21 1.13
C ASN A 547 29.70 -20.92 1.97
N LYS A 548 28.81 -20.70 2.95
CA LYS A 548 28.87 -19.57 3.88
C LYS A 548 29.78 -19.81 5.10
N LEU A 549 30.37 -20.98 5.26
CA LEU A 549 31.25 -21.28 6.40
C LEU A 549 32.62 -20.62 6.21
N ASP A 550 33.10 -19.91 7.24
CA ASP A 550 34.40 -19.22 7.21
C ASP A 550 35.57 -20.21 7.07
N GLN A 551 35.39 -21.44 7.58
CA GLN A 551 36.39 -22.52 7.56
C GLN A 551 36.76 -23.00 6.14
N ILE A 552 35.89 -22.77 5.15
CA ILE A 552 36.16 -23.15 3.75
C ILE A 552 36.46 -21.94 2.86
N ASN A 553 36.27 -20.72 3.37
CA ASN A 553 36.58 -19.47 2.67
C ASN A 553 38.03 -19.00 2.83
N THR A 554 38.83 -19.67 3.67
CA THR A 554 40.27 -19.39 3.82
C THR A 554 41.07 -20.25 2.83
N ALA A 555 41.78 -19.58 1.90
CA ALA A 555 42.51 -20.16 0.76
C ALA A 555 43.67 -21.13 1.11
N ASP A 556 43.86 -21.48 2.38
CA ASP A 556 45.00 -22.29 2.87
C ASP A 556 44.63 -23.71 3.33
N THR A 557 43.42 -24.19 3.07
CA THR A 557 43.04 -25.59 3.36
C THR A 557 42.93 -26.46 2.12
N VAL A 558 43.85 -26.28 1.16
CA VAL A 558 44.12 -27.32 0.16
C VAL A 558 44.93 -28.42 0.86
N ASN A 559 44.23 -29.43 1.36
CA ASN A 559 44.81 -30.67 1.85
C ASN A 559 45.81 -31.22 0.80
N ASP A 560 47.05 -31.47 1.23
CA ASP A 560 48.12 -32.04 0.41
C ASP A 560 47.58 -33.26 -0.38
N PRO A 561 47.50 -33.20 -1.72
CA PRO A 561 46.85 -34.23 -2.54
C PRO A 561 47.37 -35.64 -2.24
N ARG A 562 48.66 -35.76 -1.95
CA ARG A 562 49.32 -37.01 -1.59
C ARG A 562 48.83 -37.53 -0.23
N MET A 563 48.56 -36.65 0.73
CA MET A 563 48.01 -37.05 2.02
C MET A 563 46.57 -37.55 1.90
N ILE A 564 45.76 -36.97 1.00
CA ILE A 564 44.39 -37.43 0.72
C ILE A 564 44.42 -38.84 0.14
N GLU A 565 45.28 -39.10 -0.85
CA GLU A 565 45.41 -40.44 -1.44
C GLU A 565 45.89 -41.48 -0.42
N ILE A 566 46.88 -41.13 0.42
CA ILE A 566 47.35 -41.97 1.53
C ILE A 566 46.20 -42.25 2.51
N MET A 567 45.41 -41.23 2.87
CA MET A 567 44.26 -41.39 3.77
C MET A 567 43.16 -42.27 3.16
N ASN A 568 42.86 -42.12 1.86
CA ASN A 568 41.89 -42.94 1.16
C ASN A 568 42.34 -44.41 1.12
N TYR A 569 43.62 -44.65 0.83
CA TYR A 569 44.18 -46.00 0.83
C TYR A 569 44.14 -46.64 2.23
N ILE A 570 44.51 -45.89 3.28
CA ILE A 570 44.40 -46.35 4.67
C ILE A 570 42.95 -46.65 5.04
N GLN A 571 41.99 -45.80 4.62
CA GLN A 571 40.57 -46.01 4.93
C GLN A 571 39.94 -47.18 4.16
N ALA A 572 40.42 -47.50 2.96
CA ALA A 572 39.97 -48.65 2.19
C ALA A 572 40.55 -49.96 2.74
N ASN A 573 41.80 -49.95 3.22
CA ASN A 573 42.56 -51.15 3.61
C ASN A 573 42.87 -51.19 5.12
N TYR A 574 42.07 -50.51 5.95
CA TYR A 574 42.37 -50.26 7.37
C TYR A 574 42.52 -51.51 8.25
N ILE A 575 42.09 -52.69 7.79
CA ILE A 575 42.09 -53.96 8.55
C ILE A 575 43.51 -54.52 8.69
N ASP A 576 44.33 -54.42 7.65
CA ASP A 576 45.63 -55.08 7.52
C ASP A 576 46.74 -54.19 6.94
N VAL A 577 46.43 -52.94 6.57
CA VAL A 577 47.43 -51.99 6.02
C VAL A 577 48.68 -51.85 6.88
N THR A 578 49.84 -51.94 6.21
CA THR A 578 51.17 -51.72 6.75
C THR A 578 51.86 -50.53 6.09
N LEU A 579 52.98 -50.08 6.66
CA LEU A 579 53.83 -49.06 6.01
C LEU A 579 54.48 -49.59 4.73
N ASP A 580 54.59 -50.91 4.58
CA ASP A 580 55.20 -51.56 3.43
C ASP A 580 54.26 -51.45 2.22
N ASP A 581 52.96 -51.69 2.45
CA ASP A 581 51.91 -51.53 1.43
C ASP A 581 51.85 -50.09 0.93
N LEU A 582 52.00 -49.11 1.83
CA LEU A 582 52.05 -47.69 1.45
C LEU A 582 53.35 -47.35 0.71
N ALA A 583 54.49 -47.89 1.14
CA ALA A 583 55.78 -47.64 0.49
C ALA A 583 55.79 -48.14 -0.96
N GLU A 584 55.23 -49.32 -1.19
CA GLU A 584 55.09 -49.91 -2.51
C GLU A 584 54.06 -49.16 -3.37
N LYS A 585 52.87 -48.87 -2.82
CA LYS A 585 51.79 -48.20 -3.55
C LYS A 585 52.14 -46.78 -4.00
N PHE A 586 52.85 -46.03 -3.17
CA PHE A 586 53.17 -44.62 -3.39
C PHE A 586 54.61 -44.40 -3.89
N TYR A 587 55.38 -45.47 -4.10
CA TYR A 587 56.79 -45.42 -4.52
C TYR A 587 57.68 -44.56 -3.60
N LEU A 588 57.49 -44.70 -2.28
CA LEU A 588 58.19 -43.91 -1.26
C LEU A 588 58.92 -44.80 -0.25
N SER A 589 59.98 -44.28 0.36
CA SER A 589 60.66 -45.02 1.44
C SER A 589 59.85 -44.99 2.74
N LYS A 590 59.88 -46.08 3.52
CA LYS A 590 59.20 -46.16 4.82
C LYS A 590 59.59 -45.03 5.80
N PRO A 591 60.87 -44.63 5.91
CA PRO A 591 61.25 -43.50 6.77
C PRO A 591 60.63 -42.18 6.32
N TYR A 592 60.56 -41.94 5.00
CA TYR A 592 59.92 -40.75 4.45
C TYR A 592 58.42 -40.77 4.71
N LEU A 593 57.72 -41.88 4.45
CA LEU A 593 56.28 -42.01 4.71
C LEU A 593 55.93 -41.83 6.18
N SER A 594 56.68 -42.47 7.09
CA SER A 594 56.43 -42.33 8.52
C SER A 594 56.64 -40.90 9.02
N LYS A 595 57.66 -40.19 8.50
CA LYS A 595 57.92 -38.78 8.82
C LYS A 595 56.83 -37.89 8.24
N TYR A 596 56.50 -38.08 6.96
CA TYR A 596 55.52 -37.32 6.21
C TYR A 596 54.11 -37.44 6.82
N ILE A 597 53.66 -38.65 7.17
CA ILE A 597 52.39 -38.87 7.86
C ILE A 597 52.37 -38.16 9.23
N LYS A 598 53.47 -38.23 9.99
CA LYS A 598 53.56 -37.57 11.30
C LYS A 598 53.53 -36.05 11.19
N GLU A 599 54.24 -35.49 10.22
CA GLU A 599 54.27 -34.04 9.96
C GLU A 599 52.89 -33.53 9.50
N LYS A 600 52.21 -34.26 8.62
CA LYS A 600 50.94 -33.81 8.02
C LYS A 600 49.70 -34.12 8.87
N SER A 601 49.68 -35.24 9.60
CA SER A 601 48.53 -35.66 10.42
C SER A 601 48.69 -35.40 11.93
N GLY A 602 49.89 -35.00 12.37
CA GLY A 602 50.23 -34.81 13.78
C GLY A 602 50.36 -36.11 14.59
N VAL A 603 50.17 -37.29 13.97
CA VAL A 603 50.21 -38.60 14.63
C VAL A 603 51.02 -39.61 13.83
N THR A 604 51.50 -40.66 14.48
CA THR A 604 52.20 -41.75 13.79
C THR A 604 51.25 -42.58 12.92
N PHE A 605 51.76 -43.28 11.90
CA PHE A 605 50.96 -44.19 11.06
C PHE A 605 50.13 -45.18 11.90
N GLY A 606 50.73 -45.80 12.91
CA GLY A 606 50.02 -46.75 13.78
C GLY A 606 48.89 -46.11 14.59
N GLU A 607 49.04 -44.86 15.02
CA GLU A 607 47.97 -44.10 15.68
C GLU A 607 46.87 -43.69 14.71
N LEU A 608 47.23 -43.34 13.48
CA LEU A 608 46.30 -42.99 12.42
C LEU A 608 45.40 -44.18 12.05
N VAL A 609 45.99 -45.36 11.84
CA VAL A 609 45.23 -46.61 11.59
C VAL A 609 44.33 -46.94 12.78
N LYS A 610 44.81 -46.80 14.03
CA LYS A 610 43.99 -46.97 15.24
C LYS A 610 42.79 -46.02 15.25
N LYS A 611 42.99 -44.73 14.93
CA LYS A 611 41.88 -43.75 14.85
C LYS A 611 40.84 -44.15 13.80
N VAL A 612 41.27 -44.60 12.62
CA VAL A 612 40.37 -45.06 11.55
C VAL A 612 39.57 -46.28 12.00
N ARG A 613 40.22 -47.30 12.58
CA ARG A 613 39.56 -48.50 13.13
C ARG A 613 38.53 -48.14 14.21
N MET A 614 38.87 -47.24 15.13
CA MET A 614 37.96 -46.77 16.18
C MET A 614 36.76 -46.02 15.62
N LYS A 615 36.95 -45.19 14.58
CA LYS A 615 35.85 -44.49 13.90
C LYS A 615 34.89 -45.47 13.20
N LYS A 616 35.43 -46.49 12.53
CA LYS A 616 34.63 -47.57 11.89
C LYS A 616 33.88 -48.39 12.94
N ALA A 617 34.54 -48.73 14.06
CA ALA A 617 33.91 -49.45 15.16
C ALA A 617 32.75 -48.63 15.77
N ARG A 618 32.93 -47.32 15.94
CA ARG A 618 31.89 -46.41 16.44
C ARG A 618 30.67 -46.39 15.52
N ALA A 619 30.89 -46.38 14.21
CA ALA A 619 29.81 -46.44 13.23
C ALA A 619 29.05 -47.77 13.33
N MET A 620 29.77 -48.90 13.31
CA MET A 620 29.18 -50.25 13.41
C MET A 620 28.43 -50.48 14.74
N LEU A 621 28.91 -49.90 15.85
CA LEU A 621 28.22 -50.00 17.14
C LEU A 621 26.84 -49.31 17.14
N LYS A 622 26.65 -48.27 16.32
CA LYS A 622 25.38 -47.55 16.16
C LYS A 622 24.46 -48.15 15.10
N SER A 623 25.02 -48.65 14.00
CA SER A 623 24.25 -49.06 12.82
C SER A 623 24.01 -50.56 12.71
N SER A 624 24.77 -51.40 13.44
CA SER A 624 24.69 -52.86 13.32
C SER A 624 24.29 -53.55 14.62
N SER A 625 23.62 -54.70 14.48
CA SER A 625 23.29 -55.62 15.58
C SER A 625 24.44 -56.60 15.93
N MET A 626 25.60 -56.49 15.29
CA MET A 626 26.75 -57.37 15.52
C MET A 626 27.23 -57.32 16.97
N THR A 627 27.71 -58.43 17.53
CA THR A 627 28.31 -58.43 18.89
C THR A 627 29.57 -57.58 18.93
N VAL A 628 29.95 -57.06 20.11
CA VAL A 628 31.18 -56.27 20.28
C VAL A 628 32.42 -57.07 19.87
N GLU A 629 32.41 -58.38 20.09
CA GLU A 629 33.46 -59.32 19.65
C GLU A 629 33.58 -59.38 18.12
N ASN A 630 32.46 -59.52 17.41
CA ASN A 630 32.47 -59.53 15.94
C ASN A 630 32.87 -58.17 15.37
N ILE A 631 32.49 -57.06 16.01
CA ILE A 631 32.93 -55.72 15.60
C ILE A 631 34.44 -55.56 15.80
N ALA A 632 35.00 -56.05 16.91
CA ALA A 632 36.44 -56.03 17.15
C ALA A 632 37.20 -56.75 16.04
N LEU A 633 36.75 -57.95 15.65
CA LEU A 633 37.33 -58.71 14.54
C LEU A 633 37.21 -57.97 13.20
N THR A 634 36.03 -57.43 12.90
CA THR A 634 35.73 -56.75 11.62
C THR A 634 36.58 -55.49 11.43
N VAL A 635 36.91 -54.79 12.52
CA VAL A 635 37.76 -53.59 12.45
C VAL A 635 39.25 -53.89 12.66
N GLY A 636 39.65 -55.17 12.62
CA GLY A 636 41.05 -55.60 12.59
C GLY A 636 41.70 -55.81 13.96
N TYR A 637 40.94 -56.13 15.01
CA TYR A 637 41.48 -56.53 16.32
C TYR A 637 41.16 -58.00 16.63
N GLN A 638 42.20 -58.82 16.76
CA GLN A 638 42.08 -60.24 17.09
C GLN A 638 41.72 -60.51 18.56
N ASN A 639 41.83 -59.50 19.43
CA ASN A 639 41.55 -59.62 20.86
C ASN A 639 40.56 -58.53 21.30
N VAL A 640 39.37 -58.97 21.76
CA VAL A 640 38.27 -58.09 22.17
C VAL A 640 38.58 -57.28 23.43
N GLU A 641 39.37 -57.80 24.37
CA GLU A 641 39.79 -57.07 25.58
C GLU A 641 40.71 -55.90 25.22
N HIS A 642 41.64 -56.13 24.29
CA HIS A 642 42.53 -55.09 23.77
C HIS A 642 41.73 -54.00 23.04
N PHE A 643 40.77 -54.39 22.21
CA PHE A 643 39.84 -53.47 21.55
C PHE A 643 39.03 -52.65 22.57
N ASN A 644 38.42 -53.30 23.57
CA ASN A 644 37.66 -52.64 24.63
C ASN A 644 38.50 -51.59 25.38
N ARG A 645 39.75 -51.91 25.72
CA ARG A 645 40.67 -50.99 26.39
C ARG A 645 41.00 -49.77 25.52
N LEU A 646 41.29 -49.99 24.23
CA LEU A 646 41.58 -48.90 23.30
C LEU A 646 40.35 -48.01 23.03
N PHE A 647 39.17 -48.62 22.89
CA PHE A 647 37.92 -47.90 22.69
C PHE A 647 37.57 -47.05 23.90
N LYS A 648 37.71 -47.61 25.11
CA LYS A 648 37.53 -46.88 26.37
C LYS A 648 38.52 -45.72 26.51
N LYS A 649 39.77 -45.91 26.10
CA LYS A 649 40.78 -44.83 26.08
C LYS A 649 40.43 -43.73 25.07
N ALA A 650 39.83 -44.07 23.93
CA ALA A 650 39.50 -43.12 22.88
C ALA A 650 38.21 -42.33 23.15
N TYR A 651 37.21 -42.94 23.82
CA TYR A 651 35.86 -42.38 23.96
C TYR A 651 35.38 -42.27 25.42
N ASN A 652 36.24 -42.53 26.41
CA ASN A 652 35.93 -42.54 27.85
C ASN A 652 34.79 -43.48 28.28
N MET A 653 34.40 -44.43 27.44
CA MET A 653 33.35 -45.42 27.75
C MET A 653 33.59 -46.72 26.99
N THR A 654 33.05 -47.83 27.49
CA THR A 654 33.17 -49.13 26.82
C THR A 654 32.30 -49.18 25.55
N PRO A 655 32.62 -50.03 24.56
CA PRO A 655 31.78 -50.23 23.37
C PRO A 655 30.31 -50.55 23.68
N VAL A 656 30.07 -51.35 24.74
CA VAL A 656 28.71 -51.69 25.19
C VAL A 656 27.98 -50.46 25.73
N GLN A 657 28.64 -49.66 26.58
CA GLN A 657 28.08 -48.40 27.07
C GLN A 657 27.78 -47.43 25.93
N PHE A 658 28.67 -47.34 24.95
CA PHE A 658 28.49 -46.49 23.77
C PHE A 658 27.29 -46.93 22.91
N ARG A 659 27.08 -48.24 22.74
CA ARG A 659 25.91 -48.77 22.01
C ARG A 659 24.58 -48.48 22.72
N ASN A 660 24.59 -48.48 24.05
CA ASN A 660 23.36 -48.31 24.84
C ASN A 660 23.01 -46.84 25.13
N GLN A 661 23.83 -45.88 24.69
CA GLN A 661 23.47 -44.46 24.69
C GLN A 661 22.50 -44.18 23.52
N LYS A 662 21.25 -43.87 23.85
CA LYS A 662 20.26 -43.34 22.89
C LYS A 662 20.66 -41.97 22.40
#